data_AF-A0A7C7YIZ5-F1
#
_entry.id   AF-A0A7C7YIZ5-F1
#
_cell.length_a   1.000
_cell.length_b   1.000
_cell.length_c   1.000
_cell.angle_alpha   90.00
_cell.angle_beta   90.00
_cell.angle_gamma   90.00
#
_symmetry.space_group_name_H-M   'P 1'
#
loop_
_entity.id
_entity.type
_entity.pdbx_description
1 polymer ?
#
loop_
_entity_poly.entity_id
_entity_poly.type
_entity_poly.pdbx_seq_one_letter_code
_entity_poly.pdbx_strand_id
1 'polypeptide(L)'
;MSPSRLRRFLFGCFVLSGFSGLVYQIVWVRLALASFGVITPFASVVVSVFMLGLALGAWAGGRAIGPLSRRLGKSPLIVYGLLEAVIGLGAFLIPPLFAGARALLLPMGGMESGLYLAASSGLIAVSLLPFCMAMGATFPAMMSFIETEDSEPSGSFSFLYLANVIGAFAGAVATPVFLIEWLGFSGSLQAGAGLNWLVAVACLGVSVRFPHPALASAPPPPSTLPPPALPRELSPARTRGILFLTGFTAMALEIVWMRAFTPILGTLVYAFSGLLAVYLISTFLGSALYRRHRARGRVLGVVPLVFLLPVAALLPAWIAIPKFISGMANGLLPIAEFLSPGATVWLPMGALALLSIAPFCGALGYLTPMLIDHDAGGSPKRAGGAYAINIAGSILGPLCAAYAILPFLGARLGLLVLTLPLVGLCALSVRRLHPGRPRLMAGVAAGLTAAGFIQIGAYGRSFEEGSHIRHARVRRDHTATVISFGQGFNRHLLVNGYGMTVLTTLTKIMAHLPLGSLDHPPKRALVIAFGMGTTFRSLLSWGIPATAVELVPSVVAAFDDYHDDAQAIRENLRAEIVIDDGRRFLARTDHRFDVITLDPPPPVETAGSSLLYAREFYTLAQARLAPGGIVHQWFPDGIRVEPALREAVLRSAEAAFPHMRIYQSHHGYGLHILLSMEPIAVPNASRFIQNMPPEALADLMEWAPVGSRPEKFIEEQVLGRELEPEKLMGPPIGPEISDDRPFNEYFILRRLGAGRAEP
;
A
#
# COMPACT_ATOMS: atom_id res chain seq x y z
N MET A 1 -38.98 -19.99 -4.28
CA MET A 1 -37.81 -20.80 -3.83
C MET A 1 -38.03 -21.21 -2.37
N SER A 2 -37.49 -22.31 -1.83
CA SER A 2 -37.64 -22.56 -0.38
C SER A 2 -36.88 -21.47 0.41
N PRO A 3 -37.35 -20.99 1.57
CA PRO A 3 -36.70 -19.92 2.33
C PRO A 3 -35.22 -20.22 2.65
N SER A 4 -34.92 -21.48 2.96
CA SER A 4 -33.56 -21.97 3.20
C SER A 4 -32.64 -21.96 1.96
N ARG A 5 -33.20 -22.07 0.75
CA ARG A 5 -32.45 -21.95 -0.50
C ARG A 5 -32.25 -20.48 -0.87
N LEU A 6 -33.24 -19.62 -0.63
CA LEU A 6 -33.13 -18.19 -0.85
C LEU A 6 -32.04 -17.57 0.04
N ARG A 7 -32.05 -17.86 1.33
CA ARG A 7 -31.02 -17.36 2.26
C ARG A 7 -29.60 -17.78 1.86
N ARG A 8 -29.40 -19.02 1.40
CA ARG A 8 -28.09 -19.50 0.88
C ARG A 8 -27.68 -18.77 -0.40
N PHE A 9 -28.62 -18.53 -1.30
CA PHE A 9 -28.38 -17.77 -2.52
C PHE A 9 -27.96 -16.32 -2.22
N LEU A 10 -28.70 -15.61 -1.35
CA LEU A 10 -28.36 -14.23 -0.97
C LEU A 10 -26.99 -14.15 -0.28
N PHE A 11 -26.66 -15.14 0.57
CA PHE A 11 -25.35 -15.24 1.19
C PHE A 11 -24.25 -15.41 0.15
N GLY A 12 -24.43 -16.31 -0.82
CA GLY A 12 -23.48 -16.49 -1.93
C GLY A 12 -23.26 -15.22 -2.74
N CYS A 13 -24.33 -14.48 -3.04
CA CYS A 13 -24.24 -13.19 -3.75
C CYS A 13 -23.37 -12.19 -2.98
N PHE A 14 -23.57 -12.05 -1.67
CA PHE A 14 -22.77 -11.15 -0.82
C PHE A 14 -21.32 -11.59 -0.67
N VAL A 15 -21.03 -12.89 -0.67
CA VAL A 15 -19.65 -13.39 -0.68
C VAL A 15 -18.96 -12.99 -1.99
N LEU A 16 -19.60 -13.20 -3.14
CA LEU A 16 -19.03 -12.83 -4.44
C LEU A 16 -18.89 -11.31 -4.62
N SER A 17 -19.87 -10.54 -4.14
CA SER A 17 -19.84 -9.07 -4.13
C SER A 17 -18.68 -8.56 -3.26
N GLY A 18 -18.56 -9.06 -2.02
CA GLY A 18 -17.46 -8.72 -1.11
C GLY A 18 -16.09 -9.10 -1.66
N PHE A 19 -15.97 -10.27 -2.31
CA PHE A 19 -14.76 -10.70 -3.00
C PHE A 19 -14.37 -9.69 -4.09
N SER A 20 -15.31 -9.38 -4.99
CA SER A 20 -15.07 -8.48 -6.12
C SER A 20 -14.74 -7.05 -5.66
N GLY A 21 -15.44 -6.56 -4.62
CA GLY A 21 -15.16 -5.26 -4.01
C GLY A 21 -13.71 -5.14 -3.52
N LEU A 22 -13.15 -6.19 -2.93
CA LEU A 22 -11.76 -6.20 -2.44
C LEU A 22 -10.74 -6.41 -3.56
N VAL A 23 -11.07 -7.16 -4.60
CA VAL A 23 -10.26 -7.22 -5.84
C VAL A 23 -10.12 -5.81 -6.41
N TYR A 24 -11.23 -5.08 -6.57
CA TYR A 24 -11.21 -3.71 -7.07
C TYR A 24 -10.45 -2.77 -6.17
N GLN A 25 -10.67 -2.83 -4.85
CA GLN A 25 -9.97 -1.93 -3.93
C GLN A 25 -8.45 -2.08 -4.04
N ILE A 26 -7.95 -3.33 -4.05
CA ILE A 26 -6.51 -3.59 -4.14
C ILE A 26 -5.95 -3.10 -5.49
N VAL A 27 -6.61 -3.46 -6.60
CA VAL A 27 -6.12 -3.09 -7.93
C VAL A 27 -6.23 -1.57 -8.17
N TRP A 28 -7.33 -0.92 -7.78
CA TRP A 28 -7.52 0.52 -7.96
C TRP A 28 -6.54 1.36 -7.13
N VAL A 29 -6.16 0.90 -5.93
CA VAL A 29 -5.06 1.54 -5.17
C VAL A 29 -3.77 1.48 -5.96
N ARG A 30 -3.42 0.33 -6.56
CA ARG A 30 -2.20 0.19 -7.38
C ARG A 30 -2.25 1.07 -8.63
N LEU A 31 -3.37 1.09 -9.35
CA LEU A 31 -3.54 1.94 -10.53
C LEU A 31 -3.46 3.44 -10.19
N ALA A 32 -3.99 3.85 -9.04
CA ALA A 32 -3.88 5.23 -8.57
C ALA A 32 -2.42 5.61 -8.25
N LEU A 33 -1.69 4.76 -7.52
CA LEU A 33 -0.27 4.99 -7.23
C LEU A 33 0.57 5.07 -8.52
N ALA A 34 0.29 4.21 -9.51
CA ALA A 34 0.96 4.25 -10.80
C ALA A 34 0.63 5.50 -11.63
N SER A 35 -0.57 6.07 -11.47
CA SER A 35 -1.05 7.20 -12.29
C SER A 35 -0.72 8.57 -11.71
N PHE A 36 -0.78 8.70 -10.37
CA PHE A 36 -0.67 9.99 -9.68
C PHE A 36 0.64 10.12 -8.87
N GLY A 37 1.36 9.03 -8.61
CA GLY A 37 2.63 8.99 -7.88
C GLY A 37 2.58 8.02 -6.70
N VAL A 38 3.72 7.42 -6.33
CA VAL A 38 3.76 6.38 -5.29
C VAL A 38 4.00 6.96 -3.90
N ILE A 39 3.03 7.72 -3.38
CA ILE A 39 3.12 8.33 -2.05
C ILE A 39 1.96 7.86 -1.14
N THR A 40 2.25 7.73 0.16
CA THR A 40 1.27 7.33 1.21
C THR A 40 -0.05 8.11 1.15
N PRO A 41 -0.04 9.44 0.90
CA PRO A 41 -1.26 10.22 0.78
C PRO A 41 -2.25 9.72 -0.29
N PHE A 42 -1.80 9.28 -1.46
CA PHE A 42 -2.72 8.82 -2.51
C PHE A 42 -3.38 7.48 -2.18
N ALA A 43 -2.64 6.56 -1.55
CA ALA A 43 -3.24 5.34 -1.01
C ALA A 43 -4.31 5.67 0.03
N SER A 44 -4.04 6.63 0.93
CA SER A 44 -5.04 7.09 1.92
C SER A 44 -6.26 7.74 1.27
N VAL A 45 -6.08 8.55 0.22
CA VAL A 45 -7.20 9.16 -0.52
C VAL A 45 -8.08 8.09 -1.16
N VAL A 46 -7.50 7.09 -1.83
CA VAL A 46 -8.28 6.00 -2.45
C VAL A 46 -9.09 5.26 -1.39
N VAL A 47 -8.48 4.89 -0.25
CA VAL A 47 -9.18 4.22 0.85
C VAL A 47 -10.28 5.11 1.43
N SER A 48 -10.00 6.40 1.66
CA SER A 48 -10.99 7.36 2.17
C SER A 48 -12.15 7.58 1.18
N VAL A 49 -11.91 7.62 -0.13
CA VAL A 49 -12.96 7.73 -1.15
C VAL A 49 -13.79 6.45 -1.22
N PHE A 50 -13.14 5.29 -1.11
CA PHE A 50 -13.84 4.00 -1.03
C PHE A 50 -14.81 3.99 0.15
N MET A 51 -14.33 4.38 1.33
CA MET A 51 -15.14 4.52 2.54
C MET A 51 -16.24 5.58 2.36
N LEU A 52 -15.93 6.76 1.80
CA LEU A 52 -16.92 7.81 1.53
C LEU A 52 -18.06 7.30 0.62
N GLY A 53 -17.71 6.60 -0.46
CA GLY A 53 -18.69 5.99 -1.34
C GLY A 53 -19.57 4.98 -0.60
N LEU A 54 -18.98 4.09 0.20
CA LEU A 54 -19.75 3.14 1.01
C LEU A 54 -20.74 3.85 1.95
N ALA A 55 -20.32 4.94 2.61
CA ALA A 55 -21.18 5.73 3.50
C ALA A 55 -22.33 6.41 2.76
N LEU A 56 -22.02 7.16 1.70
CA LEU A 56 -23.01 7.88 0.91
C LEU A 56 -23.97 6.91 0.22
N GLY A 57 -23.46 5.81 -0.31
CA GLY A 57 -24.24 4.72 -0.89
C GLY A 57 -25.19 4.07 0.10
N ALA A 58 -24.71 3.71 1.29
CA ALA A 58 -25.54 3.11 2.33
C ALA A 58 -26.62 4.08 2.83
N TRP A 59 -26.27 5.35 3.02
CA TRP A 59 -27.18 6.40 3.48
C TRP A 59 -28.26 6.75 2.45
N ALA A 60 -27.88 6.90 1.17
CA ALA A 60 -28.77 7.21 0.06
C ALA A 60 -29.65 5.99 -0.26
N GLY A 61 -29.04 4.81 -0.37
CA GLY A 61 -29.73 3.55 -0.63
C GLY A 61 -30.78 3.23 0.43
N GLY A 62 -30.46 3.42 1.71
CA GLY A 62 -31.40 3.21 2.82
C GLY A 62 -32.59 4.17 2.86
N ARG A 63 -32.52 5.32 2.18
CA ARG A 63 -33.65 6.25 2.03
C ARG A 63 -34.43 6.04 0.74
N ALA A 64 -33.74 5.71 -0.36
CA ALA A 64 -34.32 5.75 -1.69
C ALA A 64 -34.84 4.39 -2.17
N ILE A 65 -34.16 3.27 -1.86
CA ILE A 65 -34.42 1.98 -2.53
C ILE A 65 -35.80 1.40 -2.16
N GLY A 66 -36.18 1.43 -0.89
CA GLY A 66 -37.49 0.95 -0.44
C GLY A 66 -38.66 1.71 -1.08
N PRO A 67 -38.71 3.07 -0.99
CA PRO A 67 -39.72 3.87 -1.67
C PRO A 67 -39.71 3.70 -3.20
N LEU A 68 -38.53 3.64 -3.82
CA LEU A 68 -38.39 3.49 -5.26
C LEU A 68 -38.93 2.13 -5.73
N SER A 69 -38.60 1.05 -5.04
CA SER A 69 -39.07 -0.30 -5.36
C SER A 69 -40.60 -0.40 -5.24
N ARG A 70 -41.18 0.22 -4.20
CA ARG A 70 -42.64 0.34 -4.03
C ARG A 70 -43.29 1.15 -5.15
N ARG A 71 -42.71 2.30 -5.52
CA ARG A 71 -43.24 3.16 -6.59
C ARG A 71 -43.20 2.49 -7.96
N LEU A 72 -42.15 1.72 -8.24
CA LEU A 72 -41.97 1.03 -9.52
C LEU A 72 -42.67 -0.33 -9.58
N GLY A 73 -43.22 -0.82 -8.46
CA GLY A 73 -43.82 -2.16 -8.39
C GLY A 73 -42.82 -3.29 -8.68
N LYS A 74 -41.53 -3.05 -8.49
CA LYS A 74 -40.44 -4.00 -8.79
C LYS A 74 -39.75 -4.47 -7.51
N SER A 75 -39.25 -5.70 -7.54
CA SER A 75 -38.49 -6.27 -6.41
C SER A 75 -37.22 -5.46 -6.13
N PRO A 76 -36.89 -5.14 -4.86
CA PRO A 76 -35.61 -4.53 -4.50
C PRO A 76 -34.39 -5.37 -4.93
N LEU A 77 -34.56 -6.67 -5.18
CA LEU A 77 -33.52 -7.56 -5.71
C LEU A 77 -33.06 -7.16 -7.12
N ILE A 78 -33.94 -6.54 -7.92
CA ILE A 78 -33.58 -5.98 -9.23
C ILE A 78 -32.64 -4.79 -9.06
N VAL A 79 -32.93 -3.92 -8.09
CA VAL A 79 -32.07 -2.77 -7.77
C VAL A 79 -30.70 -3.25 -7.31
N TYR A 80 -30.65 -4.27 -6.45
CA TYR A 80 -29.38 -4.92 -6.06
C TYR A 80 -28.61 -5.45 -7.28
N GLY A 81 -29.26 -6.20 -8.19
CA GLY A 81 -28.62 -6.69 -9.41
C GLY A 81 -28.10 -5.58 -10.32
N LEU A 82 -28.82 -4.46 -10.45
CA LEU A 82 -28.36 -3.28 -11.20
C LEU A 82 -27.15 -2.61 -10.55
N LEU A 83 -27.12 -2.53 -9.22
CA LEU A 83 -25.97 -1.99 -8.49
C LEU A 83 -24.72 -2.87 -8.73
N GLU A 84 -24.86 -4.19 -8.67
CA GLU A 84 -23.78 -5.13 -8.99
C GLU A 84 -23.29 -4.96 -10.44
N ALA A 85 -24.20 -4.76 -11.41
CA ALA A 85 -23.82 -4.46 -12.79
C ALA A 85 -23.01 -3.17 -12.92
N VAL A 86 -23.43 -2.10 -12.24
CA VAL A 86 -22.71 -0.81 -12.20
C VAL A 86 -21.33 -0.97 -11.55
N ILE A 87 -21.23 -1.74 -10.47
CA ILE A 87 -19.95 -2.05 -9.81
C ILE A 87 -19.01 -2.74 -10.80
N GLY A 88 -19.51 -3.76 -11.53
CA GLY A 88 -18.74 -4.47 -12.55
C GLY A 88 -18.27 -3.58 -13.71
N LEU A 89 -19.04 -2.54 -14.09
CA LEU A 89 -18.60 -1.55 -15.08
C LEU A 89 -17.38 -0.75 -14.62
N GLY A 90 -17.18 -0.58 -13.31
CA GLY A 90 -16.02 0.11 -12.74
C GLY A 90 -14.71 -0.53 -13.16
N ALA A 91 -14.67 -1.85 -13.34
CA ALA A 91 -13.50 -2.59 -13.81
C ALA A 91 -12.95 -2.06 -15.15
N PHE A 92 -13.82 -1.58 -16.04
CA PHE A 92 -13.47 -1.10 -17.37
C PHE A 92 -13.35 0.42 -17.46
N LEU A 93 -14.12 1.15 -16.64
CA LEU A 93 -14.17 2.61 -16.69
C LEU A 93 -13.05 3.27 -15.87
N ILE A 94 -12.61 2.66 -14.76
CA ILE A 94 -11.61 3.28 -13.88
C ILE A 94 -10.24 3.43 -14.55
N PRO A 95 -9.67 2.42 -15.24
CA PRO A 95 -8.36 2.57 -15.88
C PRO A 95 -8.28 3.75 -16.87
N PRO A 96 -9.21 3.92 -17.85
CA PRO A 96 -9.17 5.06 -18.75
C PRO A 96 -9.50 6.39 -18.06
N LEU A 97 -10.34 6.40 -17.01
CA LEU A 97 -10.58 7.61 -16.21
C LEU A 97 -9.29 8.08 -15.52
N PHE A 98 -8.51 7.16 -14.95
CA PHE A 98 -7.21 7.49 -14.35
C PHE A 98 -6.19 7.95 -15.40
N ALA A 99 -6.16 7.32 -16.58
CA ALA A 99 -5.30 7.77 -17.68
C ALA A 99 -5.65 9.20 -18.13
N GLY A 100 -6.94 9.51 -18.29
CA GLY A 100 -7.41 10.85 -18.62
C GLY A 100 -7.11 11.87 -17.51
N ALA A 101 -7.34 11.50 -16.25
CA ALA A 101 -7.00 12.33 -15.10
C ALA A 101 -5.50 12.63 -15.03
N ARG A 102 -4.64 11.62 -15.25
CA ARG A 102 -3.19 11.79 -15.34
C ARG A 102 -2.84 12.80 -16.43
N ALA A 103 -3.39 12.66 -17.64
CA ALA A 103 -3.12 13.57 -18.76
C ALA A 103 -3.49 15.03 -18.43
N LEU A 104 -4.62 15.26 -17.75
CA LEU A 104 -5.04 16.59 -17.29
C LEU A 104 -4.09 17.20 -16.26
N LEU A 105 -3.45 16.36 -15.43
CA LEU A 105 -2.55 16.80 -14.37
C LEU A 105 -1.08 16.92 -14.82
N LEU A 106 -0.68 16.37 -15.96
CA LEU A 106 0.70 16.43 -16.46
C LEU A 106 1.25 17.86 -16.58
N PRO A 107 0.48 18.87 -17.04
CA PRO A 107 0.96 20.25 -17.12
C PRO A 107 1.16 20.93 -15.77
N MET A 108 0.61 20.37 -14.69
CA MET A 108 0.76 20.94 -13.34
C MET A 108 2.20 20.70 -12.84
N GLY A 109 2.66 21.54 -11.90
CA GLY A 109 4.03 21.48 -11.35
C GLY A 109 4.38 20.18 -10.60
N GLY A 110 5.50 20.22 -9.87
CA GLY A 110 6.00 19.08 -9.08
C GLY A 110 5.03 18.62 -8.00
N MET A 111 5.21 17.39 -7.52
CA MET A 111 4.26 16.76 -6.59
C MET A 111 4.23 17.38 -5.19
N GLU A 112 5.22 18.18 -4.83
CA GLU A 112 5.20 18.97 -3.59
C GLU A 112 4.11 20.05 -3.59
N SER A 113 3.58 20.40 -4.75
CA SER A 113 2.51 21.38 -4.86
C SER A 113 1.25 20.88 -4.16
N GLY A 114 0.79 21.60 -3.14
CA GLY A 114 -0.50 21.33 -2.50
C GLY A 114 -1.68 21.37 -3.49
N LEU A 115 -1.57 22.16 -4.57
CA LEU A 115 -2.55 22.18 -5.65
C LEU A 115 -2.56 20.87 -6.44
N TYR A 116 -1.39 20.30 -6.76
CA TYR A 116 -1.31 19.00 -7.43
C TYR A 116 -1.93 17.89 -6.58
N LEU A 117 -1.58 17.85 -5.28
CA LEU A 117 -2.13 16.86 -4.35
C LEU A 117 -3.66 16.99 -4.24
N ALA A 118 -4.18 18.22 -4.14
CA ALA A 118 -5.62 18.48 -4.07
C ALA A 118 -6.34 18.10 -5.37
N ALA A 119 -5.80 18.49 -6.54
CA ALA A 119 -6.37 18.20 -7.85
C ALA A 119 -6.38 16.69 -8.13
N SER A 120 -5.27 16.00 -7.85
CA SER A 120 -5.14 14.54 -7.94
C SER A 120 -6.16 13.86 -7.02
N SER A 121 -6.29 14.32 -5.78
CA SER A 121 -7.27 13.77 -4.84
C SER A 121 -8.71 13.96 -5.31
N GLY A 122 -9.03 15.12 -5.89
CA GLY A 122 -10.32 15.41 -6.48
C GLY A 122 -10.65 14.51 -7.68
N LEU A 123 -9.69 14.30 -8.58
CA LEU A 123 -9.88 13.44 -9.77
C LEU A 123 -9.99 11.96 -9.39
N ILE A 124 -9.20 11.49 -8.42
CA ILE A 124 -9.36 10.16 -7.82
C ILE A 124 -10.77 10.01 -7.23
N ALA A 125 -11.23 11.01 -6.48
CA ALA A 125 -12.55 11.00 -5.87
C ALA A 125 -13.67 10.92 -6.92
N VAL A 126 -13.65 11.80 -7.92
CA VAL A 126 -14.65 11.82 -8.99
C VAL A 126 -14.70 10.49 -9.76
N SER A 127 -13.54 9.87 -10.00
CA SER A 127 -13.45 8.62 -10.76
C SER A 127 -13.99 7.42 -9.97
N LEU A 128 -13.69 7.31 -8.67
CA LEU A 128 -14.04 6.15 -7.85
C LEU A 128 -15.43 6.25 -7.22
N LEU A 129 -15.84 7.46 -6.81
CA LEU A 129 -17.01 7.67 -5.95
C LEU A 129 -18.31 7.06 -6.49
N PRO A 130 -18.65 7.13 -7.79
CA PRO A 130 -19.89 6.54 -8.31
C PRO A 130 -19.97 5.03 -8.07
N PHE A 131 -18.86 4.31 -8.28
CA PHE A 131 -18.79 2.86 -8.11
C PHE A 131 -18.77 2.48 -6.64
N CYS A 132 -18.04 3.22 -5.80
CA CYS A 132 -18.03 3.02 -4.36
C CYS A 132 -19.40 3.32 -3.72
N MET A 133 -20.14 4.31 -4.24
CA MET A 133 -21.54 4.58 -3.85
C MET A 133 -22.46 3.43 -4.24
N ALA A 134 -22.27 2.84 -5.43
CA ALA A 134 -23.01 1.64 -5.81
C ALA A 134 -22.72 0.47 -4.85
N MET A 135 -21.45 0.25 -4.48
CA MET A 135 -21.05 -0.74 -3.46
C MET A 135 -21.72 -0.48 -2.11
N GLY A 136 -21.79 0.78 -1.66
CA GLY A 136 -22.45 1.14 -0.40
C GLY A 136 -23.95 0.88 -0.39
N ALA A 137 -24.61 1.06 -1.55
CA ALA A 137 -26.05 0.88 -1.70
C ALA A 137 -26.49 -0.60 -1.74
N THR A 138 -25.56 -1.55 -1.92
CA THR A 138 -25.85 -2.99 -1.98
C THR A 138 -26.51 -3.52 -0.69
N PHE A 139 -26.00 -3.12 0.47
CA PHE A 139 -26.53 -3.51 1.78
C PHE A 139 -27.99 -3.06 1.97
N PRO A 140 -28.35 -1.77 1.84
CA PRO A 140 -29.74 -1.34 1.91
C PRO A 140 -30.66 -2.02 0.89
N ALA A 141 -30.18 -2.27 -0.34
CA ALA A 141 -30.96 -2.93 -1.37
C ALA A 141 -31.38 -4.34 -0.94
N MET A 142 -30.42 -5.11 -0.44
CA MET A 142 -30.65 -6.48 0.01
C MET A 142 -31.50 -6.54 1.29
N MET A 143 -31.24 -5.64 2.24
CA MET A 143 -32.05 -5.53 3.45
C MET A 143 -33.51 -5.23 3.12
N SER A 144 -33.78 -4.33 2.17
CA SER A 144 -35.13 -4.02 1.72
C SER A 144 -35.84 -5.22 1.06
N PHE A 145 -35.09 -6.17 0.48
CA PHE A 145 -35.66 -7.40 -0.08
C PHE A 145 -35.92 -8.47 1.01
N ILE A 146 -35.04 -8.58 2.01
CA ILE A 146 -35.24 -9.54 3.11
C ILE A 146 -36.46 -9.14 3.96
N GLU A 147 -36.64 -7.84 4.23
CA GLU A 147 -37.81 -7.33 4.96
C GLU A 147 -39.15 -7.67 4.29
N THR A 148 -39.16 -7.88 2.97
CA THR A 148 -40.37 -8.21 2.22
C THR A 148 -40.66 -9.72 2.16
N GLU A 149 -39.67 -10.58 2.42
CA GLU A 149 -39.78 -12.05 2.29
C GLU A 149 -39.85 -12.79 3.63
N ASP A 150 -39.15 -12.32 4.68
CA ASP A 150 -39.03 -13.03 5.95
C ASP A 150 -39.88 -12.38 7.07
N SER A 151 -40.84 -13.13 7.63
CA SER A 151 -41.64 -12.75 8.81
C SER A 151 -40.83 -12.78 10.13
N GLU A 152 -39.58 -13.27 10.10
CA GLU A 152 -38.67 -13.25 11.24
C GLU A 152 -37.60 -12.15 11.09
N PRO A 153 -37.65 -11.07 11.90
CA PRO A 153 -36.66 -9.99 11.89
C PRO A 153 -35.33 -10.36 12.58
N SER A 154 -34.90 -11.62 12.50
CA SER A 154 -33.78 -12.17 13.25
C SER A 154 -32.41 -11.92 12.60
N GLY A 155 -31.95 -10.66 12.61
CA GLY A 155 -30.52 -10.33 12.49
C GLY A 155 -29.93 -10.30 11.08
N SER A 156 -30.72 -9.91 10.08
CA SER A 156 -30.36 -9.84 8.65
C SER A 156 -29.09 -9.05 8.33
N PHE A 157 -28.86 -7.89 8.98
CA PHE A 157 -27.64 -7.10 8.74
C PHE A 157 -26.37 -7.86 9.15
N SER A 158 -26.34 -8.43 10.36
CA SER A 158 -25.19 -9.19 10.86
C SER A 158 -24.86 -10.42 10.00
N PHE A 159 -25.87 -11.04 9.39
CA PHE A 159 -25.69 -12.18 8.49
C PHE A 159 -25.11 -11.77 7.13
N LEU A 160 -25.64 -10.71 6.51
CA LEU A 160 -25.11 -10.15 5.26
C LEU A 160 -23.70 -9.56 5.45
N TYR A 161 -23.46 -8.90 6.57
CA TYR A 161 -22.14 -8.37 6.92
C TYR A 161 -21.11 -9.48 7.01
N LEU A 162 -21.45 -10.60 7.67
CA LEU A 162 -20.57 -11.76 7.77
C LEU A 162 -20.22 -12.35 6.39
N ALA A 163 -21.22 -12.45 5.50
CA ALA A 163 -21.03 -12.90 4.11
C ALA A 163 -20.08 -11.98 3.34
N ASN A 164 -20.28 -10.67 3.46
CA ASN A 164 -19.43 -9.68 2.82
C ASN A 164 -17.98 -9.74 3.33
N VAL A 165 -17.78 -9.83 4.65
CA VAL A 165 -16.44 -9.83 5.26
C VAL A 165 -15.66 -11.09 4.88
N ILE A 166 -16.29 -12.27 4.79
CA ILE A 166 -15.59 -13.49 4.36
C ILE A 166 -15.24 -13.45 2.87
N GLY A 167 -16.13 -12.91 2.03
CA GLY A 167 -15.85 -12.64 0.63
C GLY A 167 -14.68 -11.67 0.46
N ALA A 168 -14.74 -10.55 1.18
CA ALA A 168 -13.69 -9.54 1.25
C ALA A 168 -12.34 -10.14 1.67
N PHE A 169 -12.31 -10.94 2.73
CA PHE A 169 -11.10 -11.64 3.18
C PHE A 169 -10.53 -12.54 2.07
N ALA A 170 -11.39 -13.35 1.44
CA ALA A 170 -10.97 -14.21 0.34
C ALA A 170 -10.42 -13.38 -0.85
N GLY A 171 -11.05 -12.25 -1.18
CA GLY A 171 -10.56 -11.33 -2.21
C GLY A 171 -9.22 -10.69 -1.84
N ALA A 172 -9.05 -10.27 -0.58
CA ALA A 172 -7.82 -9.65 -0.09
C ALA A 172 -6.61 -10.59 -0.12
N VAL A 173 -6.83 -11.90 0.07
CA VAL A 173 -5.80 -12.92 -0.04
C VAL A 173 -5.62 -13.37 -1.49
N ALA A 174 -6.72 -13.64 -2.20
CA ALA A 174 -6.68 -14.20 -3.55
C ALA A 174 -6.07 -13.24 -4.58
N THR A 175 -6.31 -11.94 -4.42
CA THR A 175 -5.85 -10.91 -5.37
C THR A 175 -4.33 -10.86 -5.51
N PRO A 176 -3.56 -10.60 -4.44
CA PRO A 176 -2.10 -10.55 -4.53
C PRO A 176 -1.44 -11.93 -4.63
N VAL A 177 -2.07 -13.00 -4.11
CA VAL A 177 -1.44 -14.33 -4.15
C VAL A 177 -1.69 -15.01 -5.48
N PHE A 178 -2.88 -14.90 -6.07
CA PHE A 178 -3.25 -15.68 -7.26
C PHE A 178 -3.66 -14.83 -8.45
N LEU A 179 -4.61 -13.91 -8.28
CA LEU A 179 -5.23 -13.25 -9.43
C LEU A 179 -4.24 -12.38 -10.19
N ILE A 180 -3.48 -11.51 -9.51
CA ILE A 180 -2.57 -10.59 -10.19
C ILE A 180 -1.39 -11.34 -10.81
N GLU A 181 -0.84 -12.33 -10.11
CA GLU A 181 0.29 -13.12 -10.61
C GLU A 181 -0.10 -13.90 -11.89
N TRP A 182 -1.33 -14.42 -12.00
CA TRP A 182 -1.79 -15.16 -13.19
C TRP A 182 -2.41 -14.30 -14.28
N LEU A 183 -3.21 -13.30 -13.91
CA LEU A 183 -4.08 -12.57 -14.82
C LEU A 183 -3.62 -11.12 -15.07
N GLY A 184 -2.64 -10.62 -14.31
CA GLY A 184 -2.32 -9.19 -14.27
C GLY A 184 -3.43 -8.36 -13.63
N PHE A 185 -3.26 -7.04 -13.60
CA PHE A 185 -4.27 -6.12 -13.05
C PHE A 185 -5.56 -6.15 -13.88
N SER A 186 -5.46 -6.05 -15.20
CA SER A 186 -6.61 -6.01 -16.11
C SER A 186 -7.42 -7.30 -16.05
N GLY A 187 -6.76 -8.46 -16.08
CA GLY A 187 -7.45 -9.74 -15.96
C GLY A 187 -8.08 -9.95 -14.58
N SER A 188 -7.45 -9.45 -13.51
CA SER A 188 -8.05 -9.46 -12.16
C SER A 188 -9.31 -8.61 -12.08
N LEU A 189 -9.31 -7.40 -12.69
CA LEU A 189 -10.49 -6.54 -12.79
C LEU A 189 -11.61 -7.21 -13.59
N GLN A 190 -11.27 -7.84 -14.72
CA GLN A 190 -12.23 -8.58 -15.55
C GLN A 190 -12.84 -9.78 -14.81
N ALA A 191 -12.04 -10.51 -14.04
CA ALA A 191 -12.53 -11.61 -13.20
C ALA A 191 -13.54 -11.11 -12.14
N GLY A 192 -13.24 -10.00 -11.46
CA GLY A 192 -14.18 -9.34 -10.56
C GLY A 192 -15.47 -8.92 -11.29
N ALA A 193 -15.35 -8.32 -12.48
CA ALA A 193 -16.51 -7.85 -13.24
C ALA A 193 -17.42 -9.00 -13.66
N GLY A 194 -16.82 -10.11 -14.10
CA GLY A 194 -17.55 -11.34 -14.41
C GLY A 194 -18.36 -11.87 -13.22
N LEU A 195 -17.80 -11.83 -12.01
CA LEU A 195 -18.51 -12.22 -10.80
C LEU A 195 -19.67 -11.27 -10.46
N ASN A 196 -19.47 -9.95 -10.55
CA ASN A 196 -20.56 -9.00 -10.31
C ASN A 196 -21.69 -9.14 -11.34
N TRP A 197 -21.36 -9.33 -12.62
CA TRP A 197 -22.37 -9.54 -13.67
C TRP A 197 -23.09 -10.88 -13.52
N LEU A 198 -22.39 -11.92 -13.08
CA LEU A 198 -23.02 -13.20 -12.72
C LEU A 198 -24.04 -12.99 -11.59
N VAL A 199 -23.68 -12.25 -10.54
CA VAL A 199 -24.60 -11.91 -9.44
C VAL A 199 -25.79 -11.09 -9.95
N ALA A 200 -25.53 -10.09 -10.81
CA ALA A 200 -26.58 -9.26 -11.41
C ALA A 200 -27.60 -10.10 -12.20
N VAL A 201 -27.12 -10.94 -13.11
CA VAL A 201 -27.96 -11.84 -13.92
C VAL A 201 -28.71 -12.84 -13.04
N ALA A 202 -28.06 -13.42 -12.03
CA ALA A 202 -28.70 -14.34 -11.11
C ALA A 202 -29.83 -13.69 -10.32
N CYS A 203 -29.61 -12.47 -9.81
CA CYS A 203 -30.62 -11.70 -9.08
C CYS A 203 -31.81 -11.32 -9.97
N LEU A 204 -31.55 -10.91 -11.22
CA LEU A 204 -32.59 -10.66 -12.21
C LEU A 204 -33.38 -11.94 -12.52
N GLY A 205 -32.70 -13.07 -12.75
CA GLY A 205 -33.32 -14.36 -13.02
C GLY A 205 -34.23 -14.85 -11.88
N VAL A 206 -33.79 -14.69 -10.62
CA VAL A 206 -34.62 -14.99 -9.44
C VAL A 206 -35.84 -14.07 -9.38
N SER A 207 -35.66 -12.77 -9.65
CA SER A 207 -36.76 -11.79 -9.62
C SER A 207 -37.83 -12.03 -10.70
N VAL A 208 -37.44 -12.56 -11.86
CA VAL A 208 -38.36 -12.91 -12.96
C VAL A 208 -39.06 -14.23 -12.70
N ARG A 209 -38.35 -15.24 -12.17
CA ARG A 209 -38.88 -16.58 -11.94
C ARG A 209 -39.78 -16.67 -10.71
N PHE A 210 -39.56 -15.79 -9.73
CA PHE A 210 -40.39 -15.66 -8.54
C PHE A 210 -40.89 -14.20 -8.48
N PRO A 211 -41.87 -13.84 -9.34
CA PRO A 211 -42.39 -12.48 -9.38
C PRO A 211 -42.97 -12.12 -8.03
N HIS A 212 -42.51 -10.99 -7.51
CA HIS A 212 -42.91 -10.49 -6.21
C HIS A 212 -44.43 -10.24 -6.23
N PRO A 213 -45.23 -10.80 -5.31
CA PRO A 213 -46.61 -10.35 -5.17
C PRO A 213 -46.57 -8.85 -4.91
N ALA A 214 -47.41 -8.10 -5.62
CA ALA A 214 -47.50 -6.65 -5.51
C ALA A 214 -47.48 -6.26 -4.03
N LEU A 215 -46.64 -5.30 -3.67
CA LEU A 215 -46.47 -4.75 -2.32
C LEU A 215 -47.81 -4.16 -1.83
N ALA A 216 -48.75 -5.05 -1.47
CA ALA A 216 -49.94 -4.71 -0.74
C ALA A 216 -49.48 -4.32 0.67
N SER A 217 -50.05 -3.22 1.14
CA SER A 217 -49.83 -2.54 2.40
C SER A 217 -50.18 -3.41 3.62
N ALA A 218 -49.56 -4.57 3.77
CA ALA A 218 -49.59 -5.31 5.03
C ALA A 218 -48.57 -4.64 5.97
N PRO A 219 -49.00 -4.12 7.13
CA PRO A 219 -48.04 -3.66 8.13
C PRO A 219 -47.10 -4.82 8.50
N PRO A 220 -45.81 -4.56 8.72
CA PRO A 220 -44.86 -5.60 9.06
C PRO A 220 -45.36 -6.34 10.31
N PRO A 221 -45.39 -7.69 10.31
CA PRO A 221 -45.78 -8.44 11.48
C PRO A 221 -44.86 -8.07 12.66
N PRO A 222 -45.41 -7.97 13.88
CA PRO A 222 -44.60 -7.65 15.06
C PRO A 222 -43.46 -8.67 15.21
N SER A 223 -42.26 -8.16 15.48
CA SER A 223 -41.05 -8.98 15.61
C SER A 223 -41.24 -10.11 16.62
N THR A 224 -41.12 -11.35 16.16
CA THR A 224 -41.25 -12.57 17.01
C THR A 224 -40.04 -12.81 17.91
N LEU A 225 -38.89 -12.21 17.59
CA LEU A 225 -37.77 -12.18 18.52
C LEU A 225 -38.03 -11.14 19.61
N PRO A 226 -37.76 -11.49 20.89
CA PRO A 226 -37.69 -10.49 21.94
C PRO A 226 -36.78 -9.36 21.47
N PRO A 227 -37.19 -8.07 21.61
CA PRO A 227 -36.27 -6.98 21.43
C PRO A 227 -35.05 -7.32 22.27
N PRO A 228 -33.86 -7.30 21.67
CA PRO A 228 -32.70 -7.88 22.31
C PRO A 228 -32.58 -7.25 23.70
N ALA A 229 -32.33 -8.09 24.71
CA ALA A 229 -31.98 -7.65 26.06
C ALA A 229 -30.58 -6.99 25.98
N LEU A 230 -30.49 -5.92 25.20
CA LEU A 230 -29.33 -5.08 25.05
C LEU A 230 -29.20 -4.26 26.32
N PRO A 231 -27.97 -3.85 26.68
CA PRO A 231 -27.75 -3.04 27.87
C PRO A 231 -28.62 -1.79 27.78
N ARG A 232 -29.60 -1.62 28.68
CA ARG A 232 -30.50 -0.44 28.79
C ARG A 232 -29.75 0.88 29.07
N GLU A 233 -28.43 0.91 28.96
CA GLU A 233 -27.53 1.92 29.56
C GLU A 233 -26.90 2.92 28.57
N LEU A 234 -27.06 2.74 27.25
CA LEU A 234 -26.39 3.58 26.23
C LEU A 234 -27.37 4.49 25.50
N SER A 235 -27.17 5.81 25.62
CA SER A 235 -27.91 6.78 24.81
C SER A 235 -27.49 6.71 23.34
N PRO A 236 -28.41 6.98 22.37
CA PRO A 236 -28.09 6.97 20.94
C PRO A 236 -26.91 7.86 20.57
N ALA A 237 -26.80 9.03 21.19
CA ALA A 237 -25.68 9.95 20.99
C ALA A 237 -24.33 9.33 21.38
N ARG A 238 -24.30 8.57 22.49
CA ARG A 238 -23.08 7.90 22.96
C ARG A 238 -22.71 6.74 22.05
N THR A 239 -23.69 5.94 21.61
CA THR A 239 -23.47 4.87 20.62
C THR A 239 -22.84 5.40 19.34
N ARG A 240 -23.38 6.51 18.81
CA ARG A 240 -22.85 7.18 17.61
C ARG A 240 -21.45 7.76 17.83
N GLY A 241 -21.19 8.35 19.00
CA GLY A 241 -19.85 8.82 19.37
C GLY A 241 -18.82 7.70 19.43
N ILE A 242 -19.17 6.53 20.00
CA ILE A 242 -18.30 5.35 20.01
C ILE A 242 -18.06 4.84 18.59
N LEU A 243 -19.11 4.76 17.76
CA LEU A 243 -19.00 4.34 16.37
C LEU A 243 -18.05 5.24 15.57
N PHE A 244 -18.20 6.56 15.68
CA PHE A 244 -17.30 7.52 15.04
C PHE A 244 -15.86 7.34 15.52
N LEU A 245 -15.66 7.30 16.83
CA LEU A 245 -14.32 7.23 17.43
C LEU A 245 -13.59 5.95 17.07
N THR A 246 -14.28 4.81 17.15
CA THR A 246 -13.70 3.51 16.80
C THR A 246 -13.41 3.41 15.31
N GLY A 247 -14.26 3.96 14.44
CA GLY A 247 -14.00 4.04 13.00
C GLY A 247 -12.78 4.92 12.67
N PHE A 248 -12.68 6.08 13.32
CA PHE A 248 -11.54 6.99 13.21
C PHE A 248 -10.24 6.33 13.65
N THR A 249 -10.20 5.81 14.87
CA THR A 249 -8.99 5.20 15.42
C THR A 249 -8.59 3.95 14.65
N ALA A 250 -9.53 3.09 14.25
CA ALA A 250 -9.20 1.86 13.53
C ALA A 250 -8.49 2.12 12.20
N MET A 251 -9.04 3.02 11.39
CA MET A 251 -8.51 3.31 10.06
C MET A 251 -7.28 4.22 10.11
N ALA A 252 -7.18 5.11 11.11
CA ALA A 252 -5.94 5.84 11.35
C ALA A 252 -4.81 4.88 11.79
N LEU A 253 -5.10 3.94 12.68
CA LEU A 253 -4.13 2.93 13.13
C LEU A 253 -3.69 2.03 11.98
N GLU A 254 -4.58 1.68 11.05
CA GLU A 254 -4.23 0.90 9.86
C GLU A 254 -3.08 1.55 9.06
N ILE A 255 -3.17 2.86 8.80
CA ILE A 255 -2.11 3.62 8.11
C ILE A 255 -0.83 3.69 8.95
N VAL A 256 -0.95 3.90 10.26
CA VAL A 256 0.22 3.97 11.16
C VAL A 256 0.89 2.60 11.33
N TRP A 257 0.14 1.50 11.36
CA TRP A 257 0.69 0.13 11.42
C TRP A 257 1.43 -0.24 10.15
N MET A 258 0.87 0.08 8.98
CA MET A 258 1.55 -0.10 7.70
C MET A 258 2.94 0.56 7.71
N ARG A 259 3.02 1.77 8.26
CA ARG A 259 4.28 2.48 8.41
C ARG A 259 5.20 1.87 9.48
N ALA A 260 4.67 1.55 10.66
CA ALA A 260 5.42 0.98 11.77
C ALA A 260 6.00 -0.41 11.45
N PHE A 261 5.31 -1.19 10.62
CA PHE A 261 5.71 -2.54 10.25
C PHE A 261 6.59 -2.61 9.00
N THR A 262 6.81 -1.50 8.29
CA THR A 262 7.67 -1.46 7.09
C THR A 262 9.06 -2.10 7.32
N PRO A 263 9.75 -1.88 8.45
CA PRO A 263 11.03 -2.54 8.70
C PRO A 263 10.95 -4.06 8.82
N ILE A 264 9.80 -4.62 9.22
CA ILE A 264 9.60 -6.06 9.49
C ILE A 264 8.99 -6.76 8.27
N LEU A 265 7.90 -6.21 7.74
CA LEU A 265 7.15 -6.77 6.61
C LEU A 265 7.76 -6.38 5.25
N GLY A 266 8.69 -5.43 5.24
CA GLY A 266 9.28 -4.85 4.03
C GLY A 266 8.34 -3.88 3.31
N THR A 267 8.77 -3.47 2.13
CA THR A 267 8.08 -2.54 1.22
C THR A 267 7.25 -3.29 0.15
N LEU A 268 6.90 -4.55 0.42
CA LEU A 268 6.26 -5.48 -0.52
C LEU A 268 4.73 -5.31 -0.54
N VAL A 269 4.09 -5.66 -1.67
CA VAL A 269 2.62 -5.65 -1.83
C VAL A 269 1.88 -6.58 -0.86
N TYR A 270 2.55 -7.60 -0.34
CA TYR A 270 1.98 -8.54 0.64
C TYR A 270 1.85 -7.96 2.04
N ALA A 271 2.62 -6.93 2.40
CA ALA A 271 2.51 -6.31 3.72
C ALA A 271 1.11 -5.71 3.92
N PHE A 272 0.64 -4.94 2.94
CA PHE A 272 -0.70 -4.36 2.95
C PHE A 272 -1.79 -5.43 2.93
N SER A 273 -1.66 -6.39 2.01
CA SER A 273 -2.66 -7.44 1.84
C SER A 273 -2.75 -8.37 3.06
N GLY A 274 -1.61 -8.70 3.68
CA GLY A 274 -1.55 -9.48 4.91
C GLY A 274 -2.18 -8.74 6.10
N LEU A 275 -1.92 -7.43 6.22
CA LEU A 275 -2.55 -6.60 7.24
C LEU A 275 -4.06 -6.55 7.06
N LEU A 276 -4.53 -6.32 5.84
CA LEU A 276 -5.96 -6.31 5.50
C LEU A 276 -6.61 -7.69 5.72
N ALA A 277 -5.93 -8.78 5.36
CA ALA A 277 -6.41 -10.14 5.59
C ALA A 277 -6.59 -10.42 7.08
N VAL A 278 -5.60 -10.09 7.94
CA VAL A 278 -5.74 -10.27 9.39
C VAL A 278 -6.81 -9.35 9.97
N TYR A 279 -6.91 -8.11 9.48
CA TYR A 279 -7.96 -7.18 9.88
C TYR A 279 -9.35 -7.79 9.61
N LEU A 280 -9.59 -8.29 8.38
CA LEU A 280 -10.88 -8.82 7.95
C LEU A 280 -11.24 -10.14 8.65
N ILE A 281 -10.31 -11.10 8.75
CA ILE A 281 -10.61 -12.38 9.43
C ILE A 281 -10.86 -12.17 10.93
N SER A 282 -10.12 -11.26 11.56
CA SER A 282 -10.34 -10.93 12.98
C SER A 282 -11.70 -10.25 13.18
N THR A 283 -12.05 -9.31 12.30
CA THR A 283 -13.37 -8.66 12.28
C THR A 283 -14.51 -9.67 12.07
N PHE A 284 -14.32 -10.65 11.17
CA PHE A 284 -15.24 -11.76 10.95
C PHE A 284 -15.42 -12.61 12.21
N LEU A 285 -14.33 -13.04 12.84
CA LEU A 285 -14.37 -13.87 14.05
C LEU A 285 -15.09 -13.13 15.20
N GLY A 286 -14.82 -11.84 15.39
CA GLY A 286 -15.52 -10.99 16.35
C GLY A 286 -17.03 -10.90 16.07
N SER A 287 -17.41 -10.69 14.81
CA SER A 287 -18.81 -10.60 14.37
C SER A 287 -19.55 -11.93 14.53
N ALA A 288 -18.90 -13.04 14.19
CA ALA A 288 -19.44 -14.39 14.35
C ALA A 288 -19.66 -14.72 15.83
N LEU A 289 -18.72 -14.34 16.70
CA LEU A 289 -18.85 -14.50 18.14
C LEU A 289 -20.01 -13.68 18.70
N TYR A 290 -20.19 -12.43 18.24
CA TYR A 290 -21.35 -11.61 18.59
C TYR A 290 -22.67 -12.29 18.24
N ARG A 291 -22.80 -12.80 17.01
CA ARG A 291 -24.02 -13.52 16.58
C ARG A 291 -24.28 -14.77 17.42
N ARG A 292 -23.25 -15.57 17.70
CA ARG A 292 -23.34 -16.76 18.56
C ARG A 292 -23.78 -16.41 19.97
N HIS A 293 -23.26 -15.31 20.53
CA HIS A 293 -23.64 -14.82 21.85
C HIS A 293 -25.07 -14.28 21.88
N ARG A 294 -25.49 -13.55 20.84
CA ARG A 294 -26.86 -13.05 20.68
C ARG A 294 -27.86 -14.21 20.59
N ALA A 295 -27.57 -15.23 19.79
CA ALA A 295 -28.42 -16.42 19.66
C ALA A 295 -28.60 -17.19 20.98
N ARG A 296 -27.61 -17.11 21.89
CA ARG A 296 -27.64 -17.75 23.22
C ARG A 296 -28.16 -16.83 24.33
N GLY A 297 -28.55 -15.58 24.02
CA GLY A 297 -28.95 -14.59 25.02
C GLY A 297 -27.82 -14.13 25.96
N ARG A 298 -26.55 -14.31 25.58
CA ARG A 298 -25.35 -14.00 26.40
C ARG A 298 -24.44 -12.97 25.72
N VAL A 299 -25.00 -11.85 25.27
CA VAL A 299 -24.23 -10.77 24.62
C VAL A 299 -23.27 -10.15 25.63
N LEU A 300 -22.01 -9.93 25.21
CA LEU A 300 -21.03 -9.24 26.05
C LEU A 300 -21.45 -7.79 26.25
N GLY A 301 -21.27 -7.28 27.46
CA GLY A 301 -21.45 -5.85 27.72
C GLY A 301 -20.46 -5.01 26.92
N VAL A 302 -20.83 -3.76 26.64
CA VAL A 302 -19.96 -2.79 25.93
C VAL A 302 -18.70 -2.47 26.73
N VAL A 303 -18.80 -2.47 28.06
CA VAL A 303 -17.73 -2.07 28.99
C VAL A 303 -16.46 -2.94 28.86
N PRO A 304 -16.54 -4.30 28.94
CA PRO A 304 -15.38 -5.16 28.69
C PRO A 304 -14.65 -4.91 27.36
N LEU A 305 -15.41 -4.71 26.28
CA LEU A 305 -14.85 -4.47 24.95
C LEU A 305 -14.14 -3.13 24.89
N VAL A 306 -14.77 -2.08 25.42
CA VAL A 306 -14.18 -0.74 25.51
C VAL A 306 -12.86 -0.75 26.30
N PHE A 307 -12.77 -1.52 27.39
CA PHE A 307 -11.53 -1.65 28.17
C PHE A 307 -10.44 -2.46 27.47
N LEU A 308 -10.80 -3.40 26.58
CA LEU A 308 -9.84 -4.15 25.79
C LEU A 308 -9.21 -3.31 24.68
N LEU A 309 -9.96 -2.38 24.08
CA LEU A 309 -9.53 -1.60 22.91
C LEU A 309 -8.18 -0.87 23.09
N PRO A 310 -7.93 -0.04 24.12
CA PRO A 310 -6.66 0.66 24.23
C PRO A 310 -5.48 -0.29 24.49
N VAL A 311 -5.69 -1.37 25.25
CA VAL A 311 -4.65 -2.39 25.50
C VAL A 311 -4.29 -3.09 24.18
N ALA A 312 -5.31 -3.48 23.40
CA ALA A 312 -5.12 -4.14 22.11
C ALA A 312 -4.51 -3.21 21.05
N ALA A 313 -4.82 -1.91 21.06
CA ALA A 313 -4.26 -0.93 20.13
C ALA A 313 -2.75 -0.72 20.32
N LEU A 314 -2.24 -0.92 21.54
CA LEU A 314 -0.81 -0.78 21.86
C LEU A 314 0.01 -2.05 21.60
N LEU A 315 -0.63 -3.22 21.46
CA LEU A 315 0.08 -4.49 21.23
C LEU A 315 0.97 -4.48 19.97
N PRO A 316 0.51 -3.95 18.81
CA PRO A 316 1.36 -3.72 17.64
C PRO A 316 2.63 -2.91 17.91
N ALA A 317 2.52 -1.88 18.75
CA ALA A 317 3.63 -1.01 19.07
C ALA A 317 4.73 -1.75 19.83
N TRP A 318 4.39 -2.76 20.63
CA TRP A 318 5.37 -3.55 21.38
C TRP A 318 6.24 -4.40 20.45
N ILE A 319 5.63 -5.00 19.43
CA ILE A 319 6.34 -5.81 18.45
C ILE A 319 7.18 -4.96 17.51
N ALA A 320 6.78 -3.72 17.24
CA ALA A 320 7.54 -2.79 16.41
C ALA A 320 8.79 -2.17 17.10
N ILE A 321 9.05 -2.45 18.38
CA ILE A 321 10.25 -1.93 19.09
C ILE A 321 11.48 -2.78 18.74
N PRO A 322 12.58 -2.20 18.19
CA PRO A 322 13.80 -2.92 17.80
C PRO A 322 14.42 -3.75 18.93
N LYS A 323 14.40 -3.25 20.18
CA LYS A 323 14.94 -4.01 21.33
C LYS A 323 14.13 -5.28 21.63
N PHE A 324 12.81 -5.20 21.47
CA PHE A 324 11.92 -6.35 21.65
C PHE A 324 12.12 -7.35 20.50
N ILE A 325 12.21 -6.84 19.27
CA ILE A 325 12.55 -7.60 18.08
C ILE A 325 13.88 -8.33 18.25
N SER A 326 14.97 -7.64 18.64
CA SER A 326 16.28 -8.28 18.79
C SER A 326 16.29 -9.32 19.91
N GLY A 327 15.63 -9.04 21.04
CA GLY A 327 15.53 -10.00 22.16
C GLY A 327 14.72 -11.25 21.78
N MET A 328 13.62 -11.08 21.06
CA MET A 328 12.76 -12.16 20.60
C MET A 328 13.37 -12.93 19.42
N ALA A 329 14.05 -12.24 18.50
CA ALA A 329 14.78 -12.85 17.40
C ALA A 329 15.85 -13.80 17.93
N ASN A 330 16.64 -13.37 18.93
CA ASN A 330 17.64 -14.21 19.59
C ASN A 330 17.02 -15.44 20.30
N GLY A 331 15.77 -15.35 20.76
CA GLY A 331 15.05 -16.48 21.37
C GLY A 331 14.35 -17.41 20.37
N LEU A 332 13.94 -16.90 19.21
CA LEU A 332 13.24 -17.65 18.16
C LEU A 332 14.18 -18.24 17.10
N LEU A 333 15.38 -17.68 16.91
CA LEU A 333 16.42 -18.20 16.00
C LEU A 333 16.63 -19.72 16.18
N PRO A 334 16.85 -20.23 17.42
CA PRO A 334 17.11 -21.65 17.64
C PRO A 334 15.92 -22.53 17.26
N ILE A 335 14.69 -22.02 17.40
CA ILE A 335 13.45 -22.76 17.07
C ILE A 335 13.21 -22.75 15.55
N ALA A 336 13.43 -21.60 14.90
CA ALA A 336 13.29 -21.47 13.44
C ALA A 336 14.32 -22.35 12.71
N GLU A 337 15.58 -22.33 13.13
CA GLU A 337 16.64 -23.20 12.60
C GLU A 337 16.37 -24.68 12.87
N PHE A 338 15.80 -25.01 14.04
CA PHE A 338 15.42 -26.39 14.39
C PHE A 338 14.26 -26.92 13.54
N LEU A 339 13.24 -26.10 13.26
CA LEU A 339 12.08 -26.49 12.45
C LEU A 339 12.39 -26.55 10.95
N SER A 340 13.29 -25.68 10.47
CA SER A 340 13.73 -25.63 9.09
C SER A 340 15.15 -25.03 9.03
N PRO A 341 16.18 -25.86 8.79
CA PRO A 341 17.55 -25.36 8.60
C PRO A 341 17.59 -24.28 7.51
N GLY A 342 18.08 -23.09 7.83
CA GLY A 342 18.12 -21.93 6.92
C GLY A 342 16.90 -21.00 6.97
N ALA A 343 15.89 -21.27 7.82
CA ALA A 343 14.76 -20.36 8.00
C ALA A 343 15.18 -19.03 8.61
N THR A 344 14.79 -17.93 7.97
CA THR A 344 15.06 -16.59 8.49
C THR A 344 14.02 -16.19 9.54
N VAL A 345 14.46 -15.48 10.58
CA VAL A 345 13.64 -14.99 11.71
C VAL A 345 12.54 -14.01 11.28
N TRP A 346 12.66 -13.46 10.07
CA TRP A 346 11.79 -12.43 9.53
C TRP A 346 10.35 -12.93 9.29
N LEU A 347 10.17 -14.19 8.86
CA LEU A 347 8.85 -14.76 8.61
C LEU A 347 8.00 -14.89 9.90
N PRO A 348 8.49 -15.53 10.99
CA PRO A 348 7.73 -15.59 12.25
C PRO A 348 7.52 -14.20 12.87
N MET A 349 8.47 -13.27 12.70
CA MET A 349 8.29 -11.89 13.15
C MET A 349 7.21 -11.13 12.35
N GLY A 350 7.17 -11.31 11.03
CA GLY A 350 6.13 -10.72 10.19
C GLY A 350 4.75 -11.27 10.55
N ALA A 351 4.63 -12.58 10.74
CA ALA A 351 3.41 -13.21 11.22
C ALA A 351 2.98 -12.67 12.58
N LEU A 352 3.90 -12.50 13.53
CA LEU A 352 3.62 -11.94 14.84
C LEU A 352 3.19 -10.46 14.76
N ALA A 353 3.84 -9.65 13.94
CA ALA A 353 3.46 -8.25 13.70
C ALA A 353 2.04 -8.18 13.14
N LEU A 354 1.69 -9.02 12.17
CA LEU A 354 0.33 -9.11 11.64
C LEU A 354 -0.67 -9.62 12.69
N LEU A 355 -0.36 -10.68 13.43
CA LEU A 355 -1.25 -11.23 14.45
C LEU A 355 -1.48 -10.27 15.64
N SER A 356 -0.57 -9.32 15.86
CA SER A 356 -0.69 -8.32 16.93
C SER A 356 -1.90 -7.39 16.78
N ILE A 357 -2.38 -7.16 15.56
CA ILE A 357 -3.57 -6.32 15.32
C ILE A 357 -4.87 -7.10 15.52
N ALA A 358 -4.81 -8.43 15.55
CA ALA A 358 -5.99 -9.30 15.60
C ALA A 358 -6.88 -9.06 16.84
N PRO A 359 -6.36 -8.89 18.07
CA PRO A 359 -7.20 -8.62 19.24
C PRO A 359 -8.01 -7.33 19.12
N PHE A 360 -7.40 -6.27 18.54
CA PHE A 360 -8.08 -5.00 18.33
C PHE A 360 -9.18 -5.12 17.27
N CYS A 361 -8.84 -5.71 16.12
CA CYS A 361 -9.79 -5.92 15.01
C CYS A 361 -10.94 -6.85 15.42
N GLY A 362 -10.65 -7.91 16.17
CA GLY A 362 -11.67 -8.82 16.70
C GLY A 362 -12.60 -8.15 17.71
N ALA A 363 -12.07 -7.31 18.60
CA ALA A 363 -12.89 -6.53 19.53
C ALA A 363 -13.82 -5.56 18.78
N LEU A 364 -13.32 -4.88 17.74
CA LEU A 364 -14.13 -4.03 16.88
C LEU A 364 -15.16 -4.80 16.06
N GLY A 365 -14.80 -5.99 15.57
CA GLY A 365 -15.72 -6.88 14.87
C GLY A 365 -16.87 -7.37 15.76
N TYR A 366 -16.66 -7.45 17.07
CA TYR A 366 -17.77 -7.69 18.00
C TYR A 366 -18.56 -6.41 18.29
N LEU A 367 -17.85 -5.32 18.60
CA LEU A 367 -18.43 -4.06 19.10
C LEU A 367 -19.27 -3.34 18.04
N THR A 368 -18.78 -3.23 16.81
CA THR A 368 -19.41 -2.44 15.74
C THR A 368 -20.79 -2.97 15.35
N PRO A 369 -20.97 -4.26 14.96
CA PRO A 369 -22.30 -4.78 14.63
C PRO A 369 -23.24 -4.74 15.84
N MET A 370 -22.74 -4.94 17.06
CA MET A 370 -23.54 -4.81 18.28
C MET A 370 -24.11 -3.39 18.46
N LEU A 371 -23.28 -2.36 18.25
CA LEU A 371 -23.71 -0.96 18.38
C LEU A 371 -24.66 -0.54 17.26
N ILE A 372 -24.44 -1.03 16.03
CA ILE A 372 -25.33 -0.77 14.90
C ILE A 372 -26.69 -1.45 15.13
N ASP A 373 -26.71 -2.73 15.53
CA ASP A 373 -27.95 -3.44 15.86
C ASP A 373 -28.73 -2.72 16.98
N HIS A 374 -28.00 -2.17 17.96
CA HIS A 374 -28.59 -1.37 19.05
C HIS A 374 -29.22 -0.05 18.57
N ASP A 375 -28.52 0.76 17.76
CA ASP A 375 -29.07 2.04 17.26
C ASP A 375 -30.18 1.81 16.21
N ALA A 376 -30.07 0.72 15.43
CA ALA A 376 -31.01 0.38 14.38
C ALA A 376 -32.39 0.05 14.93
N GLY A 377 -32.46 -0.74 16.01
CA GLY A 377 -33.73 -1.26 16.54
C GLY A 377 -34.55 -2.01 15.49
N GLY A 378 -33.88 -2.65 14.52
CA GLY A 378 -34.52 -3.32 13.38
C GLY A 378 -34.83 -2.44 12.16
N SER A 379 -34.61 -1.12 12.22
CA SER A 379 -34.86 -0.21 11.09
C SER A 379 -33.65 -0.06 10.16
N PRO A 380 -33.76 -0.31 8.84
CA PRO A 380 -32.68 -0.13 7.87
C PRO A 380 -32.18 1.31 7.80
N LYS A 381 -33.10 2.28 7.91
CA LYS A 381 -32.76 3.72 7.86
C LYS A 381 -31.86 4.12 9.02
N ARG A 382 -32.11 3.59 10.23
CA ARG A 382 -31.30 3.84 11.42
C ARG A 382 -29.98 3.06 11.37
N ALA A 383 -30.02 1.79 10.94
CA ALA A 383 -28.80 0.99 10.72
C ALA A 383 -27.82 1.67 9.77
N GLY A 384 -28.31 2.13 8.60
CA GLY A 384 -27.51 2.84 7.62
C GLY A 384 -26.96 4.18 8.15
N GLY A 385 -27.73 4.91 8.97
CA GLY A 385 -27.27 6.13 9.62
C GLY A 385 -26.16 5.89 10.65
N ALA A 386 -26.30 4.87 11.50
CA ALA A 386 -25.28 4.50 12.48
C ALA A 386 -23.99 4.03 11.80
N TYR A 387 -24.12 3.22 10.74
CA TYR A 387 -22.98 2.77 9.94
C TYR A 387 -22.27 3.93 9.24
N ALA A 388 -23.02 4.88 8.67
CA ALA A 388 -22.43 6.07 8.04
C ALA A 388 -21.60 6.93 9.01
N ILE A 389 -21.96 6.98 10.30
CA ILE A 389 -21.18 7.70 11.32
C ILE A 389 -19.86 7.00 11.62
N ASN A 390 -19.86 5.66 11.70
CA ASN A 390 -18.62 4.90 11.82
C ASN A 390 -17.71 5.16 10.63
N ILE A 391 -18.27 5.11 9.42
CA ILE A 391 -17.52 5.35 8.19
C ILE A 391 -17.01 6.80 8.12
N ALA A 392 -17.76 7.79 8.60
CA ALA A 392 -17.26 9.18 8.68
C ALA A 392 -15.97 9.29 9.50
N GLY A 393 -15.90 8.57 10.63
CA GLY A 393 -14.66 8.40 11.38
C GLY A 393 -13.58 7.73 10.52
N SER A 394 -13.91 6.61 9.86
CA SER A 394 -13.02 5.85 8.97
C SER A 394 -12.48 6.63 7.77
N ILE A 395 -13.14 7.71 7.33
CA ILE A 395 -12.66 8.61 6.28
C ILE A 395 -11.62 9.59 6.84
N LEU A 396 -11.93 10.20 7.98
CA LEU A 396 -11.08 11.20 8.63
C LEU A 396 -9.82 10.59 9.24
N GLY A 397 -9.90 9.35 9.72
CA GLY A 397 -8.78 8.64 10.33
C GLY A 397 -7.53 8.57 9.45
N PRO A 398 -7.58 7.95 8.26
CA PRO A 398 -6.45 7.85 7.32
C PRO A 398 -5.90 9.20 6.89
N LEU A 399 -6.78 10.20 6.64
CA LEU A 399 -6.37 11.55 6.25
C LEU A 399 -5.58 12.22 7.38
N CYS A 400 -6.10 12.17 8.62
CA CYS A 400 -5.37 12.67 9.79
C CYS A 400 -4.07 11.91 10.03
N ALA A 401 -4.06 10.59 9.84
CA ALA A 401 -2.87 9.77 10.00
C ALA A 401 -1.76 10.15 9.00
N ALA A 402 -2.09 10.21 7.71
CA ALA A 402 -1.13 10.44 6.63
C ALA A 402 -0.64 11.89 6.55
N TYR A 403 -1.52 12.88 6.73
CA TYR A 403 -1.17 14.29 6.53
C TYR A 403 -0.73 15.02 7.81
N ALA A 404 -1.10 14.54 9.00
CA ALA A 404 -0.77 15.20 10.26
C ALA A 404 0.04 14.32 11.21
N ILE A 405 -0.48 13.14 11.57
CA ILE A 405 0.13 12.35 12.64
C ILE A 405 1.50 11.81 12.23
N LEU A 406 1.62 11.16 11.07
CA LEU A 406 2.88 10.57 10.64
C LEU A 406 3.98 11.62 10.36
N PRO A 407 3.72 12.71 9.62
CA PRO A 407 4.76 13.71 9.34
C PRO A 407 5.26 14.42 10.61
N PHE A 408 4.37 14.79 11.54
CA PHE A 408 4.74 15.56 12.73
C PHE A 408 5.21 14.69 13.90
N LEU A 409 4.61 13.51 14.10
CA LEU A 409 4.83 12.70 15.30
C LEU A 409 5.58 11.39 15.01
N GLY A 410 5.58 10.93 13.75
CA GLY A 410 6.09 9.61 13.37
C GLY A 410 5.20 8.46 13.86
N ALA A 411 5.52 7.22 13.48
CA ALA A 411 4.65 6.09 13.77
C ALA A 411 4.50 5.81 15.28
N ARG A 412 5.57 5.92 16.08
CA ARG A 412 5.54 5.60 17.53
C ARG A 412 4.58 6.49 18.31
N LEU A 413 4.78 7.81 18.23
CA LEU A 413 3.91 8.76 18.93
C LEU A 413 2.52 8.78 18.30
N GLY A 414 2.41 8.51 16.99
CA GLY A 414 1.13 8.34 16.32
C GLY A 414 0.27 7.22 16.93
N LEU A 415 0.86 6.05 17.24
CA LEU A 415 0.14 4.96 17.93
C LEU A 415 -0.36 5.39 19.32
N LEU A 416 0.47 6.12 20.09
CA LEU A 416 0.08 6.62 21.41
C LEU A 416 -1.06 7.63 21.31
N VAL A 417 -0.94 8.62 20.43
CA VAL A 417 -1.95 9.67 20.23
C VAL A 417 -3.27 9.09 19.74
N LEU A 418 -3.25 8.13 18.82
CA LEU A 418 -4.47 7.47 18.32
C LEU A 418 -5.12 6.55 19.37
N THR A 419 -4.37 6.14 20.39
CA THR A 419 -4.91 5.36 21.52
C THR A 419 -5.57 6.25 22.57
N LEU A 420 -5.16 7.52 22.72
CA LEU A 420 -5.73 8.45 23.72
C LEU A 420 -7.26 8.58 23.68
N PRO A 421 -7.92 8.68 22.52
CA PRO A 421 -9.38 8.72 22.47
C PRO A 421 -10.04 7.47 23.06
N LEU A 422 -9.45 6.29 22.84
CA LEU A 422 -9.92 5.02 23.40
C LEU A 422 -9.78 5.03 24.93
N VAL A 423 -8.67 5.55 25.46
CA VAL A 423 -8.47 5.75 26.91
C VAL A 423 -9.51 6.70 27.49
N GLY A 424 -9.80 7.80 26.80
CA GLY A 424 -10.86 8.73 27.18
C GLY A 424 -12.22 8.04 27.26
N LEU A 425 -12.52 7.16 26.29
CA LEU A 425 -13.75 6.37 26.29
C LEU A 425 -13.81 5.38 27.48
N CYS A 426 -12.69 4.77 27.84
CA CYS A 426 -12.60 3.94 29.04
C CYS A 426 -12.87 4.78 30.29
N ALA A 427 -12.19 5.92 30.47
CA ALA A 427 -12.34 6.78 31.64
C ALA A 427 -13.78 7.26 31.85
N LEU A 428 -14.47 7.66 30.78
CA LEU A 428 -15.89 8.04 30.81
C LEU A 428 -16.80 6.86 31.19
N SER A 429 -16.42 5.64 30.83
CA SER A 429 -17.17 4.43 31.15
C SER A 429 -16.98 4.00 32.61
N VAL A 430 -15.78 4.17 33.18
CA VAL A 430 -15.47 3.83 34.59
C VAL A 430 -16.30 4.65 35.58
N ARG A 431 -16.53 5.93 35.30
CA ARG A 431 -17.29 6.84 36.18
C ARG A 431 -18.71 6.36 36.51
N ARG A 432 -19.27 5.47 35.70
CA ARG A 432 -20.63 4.95 35.84
C ARG A 432 -20.69 3.52 36.40
N LEU A 433 -19.55 2.92 36.71
CA LEU A 433 -19.49 1.54 37.23
C LEU A 433 -19.69 1.52 38.74
N HIS A 434 -20.57 0.61 39.20
CA HIS A 434 -20.67 0.22 40.60
C HIS A 434 -19.41 -0.56 41.05
N PRO A 435 -19.08 -0.56 42.36
CA PRO A 435 -18.03 -1.41 42.93
C PRO A 435 -18.22 -2.88 42.55
N GLY A 436 -17.16 -3.53 42.03
CA GLY A 436 -17.20 -4.94 41.64
C GLY A 436 -16.25 -5.31 40.50
N ARG A 437 -16.48 -6.49 39.89
CA ARG A 437 -15.71 -7.02 38.75
C ARG A 437 -15.44 -6.02 37.62
N PRO A 438 -16.40 -5.21 37.13
CA PRO A 438 -16.12 -4.28 36.02
C PRO A 438 -15.18 -3.13 36.41
N ARG A 439 -15.17 -2.68 37.67
CA ARG A 439 -14.16 -1.71 38.16
C ARG A 439 -12.77 -2.34 38.28
N LEU A 440 -12.67 -3.61 38.67
CA LEU A 440 -11.40 -4.34 38.65
C LEU A 440 -10.85 -4.47 37.23
N MET A 441 -11.70 -4.87 36.26
CA MET A 441 -11.32 -4.94 34.85
C MET A 441 -10.85 -3.58 34.32
N ALA A 442 -11.53 -2.50 34.71
CA ALA A 442 -11.10 -1.14 34.38
C ALA A 442 -9.73 -0.80 34.95
N GLY A 443 -9.47 -1.15 36.22
CA GLY A 443 -8.18 -0.93 36.86
C GLY A 443 -7.05 -1.71 36.19
N VAL A 444 -7.28 -2.97 35.83
CA VAL A 444 -6.32 -3.80 35.09
C VAL A 444 -6.06 -3.22 33.70
N ALA A 445 -7.11 -2.88 32.95
CA ALA A 445 -6.97 -2.29 31.62
C ALA A 445 -6.25 -0.94 31.67
N ALA A 446 -6.56 -0.10 32.65
CA ALA A 446 -5.87 1.18 32.87
C ALA A 446 -4.39 0.97 33.22
N GLY A 447 -4.08 0.01 34.10
CA GLY A 447 -2.71 -0.36 34.46
C GLY A 447 -1.90 -0.87 33.27
N LEU A 448 -2.45 -1.80 32.49
CA LEU A 448 -1.82 -2.33 31.27
C LEU A 448 -1.62 -1.25 30.21
N THR A 449 -2.64 -0.39 30.02
CA THR A 449 -2.54 0.73 29.08
C THR A 449 -1.47 1.71 29.54
N ALA A 450 -1.45 2.12 30.82
CA ALA A 450 -0.44 3.01 31.38
C ALA A 450 0.97 2.42 31.25
N ALA A 451 1.13 1.14 31.56
CA ALA A 451 2.38 0.41 31.36
C ALA A 451 2.80 0.43 29.88
N GLY A 452 1.87 0.19 28.95
CA GLY A 452 2.12 0.32 27.51
C GLY A 452 2.55 1.73 27.10
N PHE A 453 1.88 2.77 27.57
CA PHE A 453 2.25 4.18 27.32
C PHE A 453 3.64 4.51 27.86
N ILE A 454 3.98 4.06 29.07
CA ILE A 454 5.30 4.27 29.67
C ILE A 454 6.36 3.50 28.88
N GLN A 455 6.10 2.22 28.57
CA GLN A 455 7.05 1.39 27.84
C GLN A 455 7.29 1.92 26.44
N ILE A 456 6.26 2.26 25.67
CA ILE A 456 6.40 2.79 24.31
C ILE A 456 6.92 4.23 24.33
N GLY A 457 6.41 5.08 25.21
CA GLY A 457 6.72 6.50 25.28
C GLY A 457 8.10 6.81 25.86
N ALA A 458 8.47 6.17 26.98
CA ALA A 458 9.74 6.43 27.66
C ALA A 458 10.87 5.50 27.18
N TYR A 459 10.57 4.25 26.80
CA TYR A 459 11.58 3.24 26.47
C TYR A 459 11.53 2.73 25.04
N GLY A 460 10.40 2.92 24.35
CA GLY A 460 10.19 2.53 22.97
C GLY A 460 11.01 3.43 22.07
N ARG A 461 11.97 2.83 21.38
CA ARG A 461 12.70 3.43 20.27
C ARG A 461 12.04 2.85 19.02
N SER A 462 11.56 3.65 18.07
CA SER A 462 11.11 3.09 16.78
C SER A 462 12.24 3.10 15.74
N PHE A 463 12.12 2.28 14.70
CA PHE A 463 13.08 2.32 13.58
C PHE A 463 13.13 3.70 12.92
N GLU A 464 11.99 4.39 12.83
CA GLU A 464 11.83 5.72 12.24
C GLU A 464 12.42 6.87 13.06
N GLU A 465 12.86 6.63 14.30
CA GLU A 465 13.45 7.67 15.14
C GLU A 465 14.97 7.69 15.08
N GLY A 466 15.60 6.74 14.40
CA GLY A 466 17.07 6.61 14.37
C GLY A 466 17.69 6.48 15.76
N SER A 467 16.90 6.32 16.81
CA SER A 467 17.31 6.50 18.19
C SER A 467 18.09 5.30 18.72
N HIS A 468 18.08 4.19 17.99
CA HIS A 468 18.95 3.04 18.19
C HIS A 468 20.32 3.22 17.51
N ILE A 469 20.51 4.31 16.76
CA ILE A 469 21.69 4.59 15.94
C ILE A 469 22.38 5.85 16.49
N ARG A 470 23.69 5.77 16.76
CA ARG A 470 24.46 6.93 17.25
C ARG A 470 24.57 7.99 16.15
N HIS A 471 24.36 9.26 16.52
CA HIS A 471 24.48 10.42 15.63
C HIS A 471 23.56 10.38 14.39
N ALA A 472 22.42 9.69 14.47
CA ALA A 472 21.44 9.72 13.39
C ALA A 472 20.76 11.09 13.29
N ARG A 473 20.61 11.58 12.05
CA ARG A 473 19.77 12.74 11.72
C ARG A 473 18.50 12.23 11.05
N VAL A 474 17.35 12.65 11.59
CA VAL A 474 16.03 12.18 11.15
C VAL A 474 15.26 13.34 10.54
N ARG A 475 14.74 13.12 9.32
CA ARG A 475 13.89 14.06 8.60
C ARG A 475 12.57 13.36 8.26
N ARG A 476 11.45 14.06 8.40
CA ARG A 476 10.11 13.50 8.15
C ARG A 476 9.35 14.41 7.22
N ASP A 477 8.72 13.80 6.22
CA ASP A 477 7.76 14.46 5.35
C ASP A 477 6.54 13.54 5.13
N HIS A 478 5.63 13.97 4.25
CA HIS A 478 4.39 13.26 3.94
C HIS A 478 4.62 11.99 3.08
N THR A 479 5.80 11.84 2.50
CA THR A 479 6.19 10.68 1.69
C THR A 479 6.90 9.65 2.56
N ALA A 480 7.98 10.04 3.24
CA ALA A 480 8.86 9.13 3.95
C ALA A 480 9.53 9.73 5.21
N THR A 481 10.08 8.84 6.04
CA THR A 481 10.99 9.18 7.13
C THR A 481 12.41 8.84 6.68
N VAL A 482 13.28 9.83 6.55
CA VAL A 482 14.66 9.66 6.10
C VAL A 482 15.60 9.73 7.28
N ILE A 483 16.50 8.75 7.38
CA ILE A 483 17.50 8.66 8.44
C ILE A 483 18.88 8.56 7.79
N SER A 484 19.73 9.53 8.09
CA SER A 484 21.14 9.51 7.74
C SER A 484 22.00 9.30 8.98
N PHE A 485 23.03 8.47 8.87
CA PHE A 485 23.94 8.19 9.98
C PHE A 485 25.27 7.61 9.49
N GLY A 486 26.24 7.47 10.40
CA GLY A 486 27.54 6.87 10.11
C GLY A 486 28.63 7.90 9.80
N GLN A 487 29.82 7.40 9.47
CA GLN A 487 31.05 8.20 9.26
C GLN A 487 31.89 7.60 8.12
N GLY A 488 32.62 8.44 7.39
CA GLY A 488 33.41 8.02 6.22
C GLY A 488 32.56 7.26 5.18
N PHE A 489 33.10 6.18 4.62
CA PHE A 489 32.37 5.29 3.71
C PHE A 489 31.27 4.45 4.38
N ASN A 490 31.24 4.42 5.72
CA ASN A 490 30.17 3.77 6.48
C ASN A 490 29.02 4.73 6.79
N ARG A 491 28.77 5.73 5.92
CA ARG A 491 27.56 6.55 5.97
C ARG A 491 26.41 5.81 5.28
N HIS A 492 25.25 5.78 5.92
CA HIS A 492 24.07 5.03 5.50
C HIS A 492 22.89 5.97 5.26
N LEU A 493 22.03 5.58 4.33
CA LEU A 493 20.72 6.17 4.09
C LEU A 493 19.63 5.14 4.34
N LEU A 494 18.72 5.43 5.27
CA LEU A 494 17.49 4.66 5.45
C LEU A 494 16.28 5.51 5.07
N VAL A 495 15.28 4.85 4.49
CA VAL A 495 13.96 5.42 4.23
C VAL A 495 12.92 4.50 4.85
N ASN A 496 12.08 5.03 5.74
CA ASN A 496 11.10 4.29 6.54
C ASN A 496 11.72 3.15 7.38
N GLY A 497 12.96 3.34 7.81
CA GLY A 497 13.73 2.32 8.54
C GLY A 497 14.26 1.18 7.67
N TYR A 498 14.07 1.22 6.36
CA TYR A 498 14.66 0.28 5.40
C TYR A 498 15.95 0.84 4.79
N GLY A 499 16.98 0.02 4.65
CA GLY A 499 18.28 0.43 4.12
C GLY A 499 18.25 0.64 2.60
N MET A 500 18.66 1.83 2.17
CA MET A 500 18.68 2.18 0.73
C MET A 500 20.08 2.07 0.15
N THR A 501 21.07 2.72 0.75
CA THR A 501 22.45 2.72 0.24
C THR A 501 23.47 3.07 1.33
N VAL A 502 24.73 2.76 1.03
CA VAL A 502 25.93 3.21 1.74
C VAL A 502 26.83 3.97 0.77
N LEU A 503 27.63 4.91 1.26
CA LEU A 503 28.56 5.65 0.40
C LEU A 503 29.48 4.67 -0.35
N THR A 504 29.45 4.71 -1.67
CA THR A 504 30.13 3.72 -2.52
C THR A 504 30.58 4.33 -3.84
N THR A 505 31.69 3.85 -4.38
CA THR A 505 32.18 4.20 -5.72
C THR A 505 31.24 3.78 -6.84
N LEU A 506 30.28 2.89 -6.60
CA LEU A 506 29.32 2.44 -7.61
C LEU A 506 28.51 3.59 -8.17
N THR A 507 28.01 4.48 -7.32
CA THR A 507 27.17 5.60 -7.72
C THR A 507 27.92 6.63 -8.58
N LYS A 508 29.26 6.73 -8.46
CA LYS A 508 30.09 7.49 -9.40
C LYS A 508 30.12 6.84 -10.78
N ILE A 509 30.33 5.51 -10.84
CA ILE A 509 30.34 4.75 -12.10
C ILE A 509 29.01 4.87 -12.84
N MET A 510 27.87 4.95 -12.13
CA MET A 510 26.55 5.16 -12.73
C MET A 510 26.45 6.45 -13.56
N ALA A 511 27.25 7.48 -13.24
CA ALA A 511 27.35 8.68 -14.06
C ALA A 511 28.41 8.54 -15.16
N HIS A 512 29.61 8.09 -14.79
CA HIS A 512 30.78 8.11 -15.68
C HIS A 512 30.74 7.05 -16.78
N LEU A 513 30.20 5.86 -16.51
CA LEU A 513 30.10 4.77 -17.48
C LEU A 513 29.25 5.15 -18.71
N PRO A 514 27.99 5.57 -18.57
CA PRO A 514 27.20 5.97 -19.73
C PRO A 514 27.79 7.20 -20.45
N LEU A 515 28.24 8.23 -19.71
CA LEU A 515 28.77 9.45 -20.33
C LEU A 515 30.08 9.23 -21.09
N GLY A 516 31.00 8.41 -20.55
CA GLY A 516 32.25 8.07 -21.24
C GLY A 516 32.07 7.12 -22.42
N SER A 517 30.92 6.45 -22.50
CA SER A 517 30.54 5.55 -23.60
C SER A 517 29.81 6.26 -24.76
N LEU A 518 29.56 7.57 -24.65
CA LEU A 518 29.01 8.34 -25.76
C LEU A 518 30.08 8.58 -26.84
N ASP A 519 29.68 8.48 -28.10
CA ASP A 519 30.53 8.83 -29.26
C ASP A 519 30.55 10.34 -29.56
N HIS A 520 29.83 11.14 -28.76
CA HIS A 520 29.77 12.59 -28.88
C HIS A 520 29.90 13.27 -27.50
N PRO A 521 30.31 14.54 -27.45
CA PRO A 521 30.29 15.31 -26.20
C PRO A 521 28.88 15.38 -25.62
N PRO A 522 28.68 15.07 -24.32
CA PRO A 522 27.37 15.17 -23.69
C PRO A 522 26.96 16.64 -23.52
N LYS A 523 25.65 16.87 -23.50
CA LYS A 523 25.04 18.20 -23.36
C LYS A 523 24.05 18.25 -22.20
N ARG A 524 23.40 17.14 -21.84
CA ARG A 524 22.45 17.09 -20.73
C ARG A 524 22.29 15.70 -20.15
N ALA A 525 22.20 15.63 -18.83
CA ALA A 525 21.95 14.38 -18.12
C ALA A 525 20.76 14.47 -17.17
N LEU A 526 20.14 13.32 -16.91
CA LEU A 526 19.07 13.11 -15.94
C LEU A 526 19.47 11.98 -14.99
N VAL A 527 19.23 12.16 -13.69
CA VAL A 527 19.24 11.09 -12.70
C VAL A 527 17.87 10.94 -12.04
N ILE A 528 17.32 9.73 -12.04
CA ILE A 528 16.08 9.38 -11.34
C ILE A 528 16.44 8.55 -10.10
N ALA A 529 15.83 8.90 -8.96
CA ALA A 529 16.22 8.46 -7.62
C ALA A 529 17.57 9.06 -7.20
N PHE A 530 17.51 10.12 -6.38
CA PHE A 530 18.68 10.92 -6.00
C PHE A 530 19.61 10.18 -5.04
N GLY A 531 19.05 9.36 -4.15
CA GLY A 531 19.80 8.63 -3.14
C GLY A 531 20.61 9.58 -2.25
N MET A 532 21.93 9.39 -2.18
CA MET A 532 22.81 10.32 -1.45
C MET A 532 23.33 11.48 -2.30
N GLY A 533 22.89 11.62 -3.55
CA GLY A 533 23.30 12.68 -4.46
C GLY A 533 24.65 12.47 -5.16
N THR A 534 25.35 11.36 -4.90
CA THR A 534 26.67 11.09 -5.49
C THR A 534 26.62 11.03 -7.03
N THR A 535 25.65 10.31 -7.60
CA THR A 535 25.50 10.22 -9.06
C THR A 535 25.22 11.61 -9.66
N PHE A 536 24.33 12.38 -9.03
CA PHE A 536 24.01 13.74 -9.46
C PHE A 536 25.24 14.67 -9.46
N ARG A 537 26.00 14.66 -8.37
CA ARG A 537 27.28 15.37 -8.24
C ARG A 537 28.26 14.95 -9.34
N SER A 538 28.37 13.64 -9.59
CA SER A 538 29.25 13.08 -10.62
C SER A 538 28.84 13.52 -12.02
N LEU A 539 27.54 13.63 -12.32
CA LEU A 539 27.06 14.17 -13.61
C LEU A 539 27.50 15.63 -13.82
N LEU A 540 27.47 16.46 -12.78
CA LEU A 540 27.85 17.87 -12.87
C LEU A 540 29.35 18.08 -13.13
N SER A 541 30.20 17.12 -12.74
CA SER A 541 31.65 17.14 -13.01
C SER A 541 31.99 17.07 -14.51
N TRP A 542 31.03 16.68 -15.36
CA TRP A 542 31.18 16.71 -16.82
C TRP A 542 30.96 18.09 -17.43
N GLY A 543 30.62 19.08 -16.62
CA GLY A 543 30.41 20.44 -17.07
C GLY A 543 29.10 20.67 -17.82
N ILE A 544 28.13 19.77 -17.70
CA ILE A 544 26.84 19.82 -18.39
C ILE A 544 25.69 20.09 -17.41
N PRO A 545 24.56 20.67 -17.88
CA PRO A 545 23.30 20.65 -17.16
C PRO A 545 22.89 19.23 -16.74
N ALA A 546 22.59 19.06 -15.46
CA ALA A 546 22.10 17.82 -14.89
C ALA A 546 20.81 18.07 -14.10
N THR A 547 19.80 17.26 -14.34
CA THR A 547 18.55 17.27 -13.55
C THR A 547 18.50 16.02 -12.67
N ALA A 548 18.21 16.18 -11.38
CA ALA A 548 17.87 15.08 -10.49
C ALA A 548 16.37 15.08 -10.19
N VAL A 549 15.75 13.91 -10.26
CA VAL A 549 14.34 13.70 -9.90
C VAL A 549 14.26 12.75 -8.72
N GLU A 550 13.72 13.26 -7.62
CA GLU A 550 13.56 12.52 -6.36
C GLU A 550 12.11 12.59 -5.87
N LEU A 551 11.58 11.46 -5.43
CA LEU A 551 10.22 11.36 -4.92
C LEU A 551 10.10 11.91 -3.49
N VAL A 552 11.15 11.75 -2.69
CA VAL A 552 11.17 12.05 -1.26
C VAL A 552 11.96 13.34 -0.97
N PRO A 553 11.28 14.46 -0.62
CA PRO A 553 11.95 15.72 -0.30
C PRO A 553 13.07 15.58 0.75
N SER A 554 12.82 14.77 1.79
CA SER A 554 13.78 14.55 2.88
C SER A 554 15.07 13.83 2.44
N VAL A 555 15.07 13.11 1.30
CA VAL A 555 16.26 12.47 0.74
C VAL A 555 17.20 13.55 0.19
N VAL A 556 16.66 14.50 -0.59
CA VAL A 556 17.42 15.66 -1.07
C VAL A 556 17.91 16.53 0.09
N ALA A 557 17.11 16.72 1.14
CA ALA A 557 17.51 17.46 2.34
C ALA A 557 18.62 16.78 3.16
N ALA A 558 18.90 15.48 2.91
CA ALA A 558 19.98 14.74 3.54
C ALA A 558 21.31 14.82 2.75
N PHE A 559 21.35 15.48 1.58
CA PHE A 559 22.53 15.54 0.73
C PHE A 559 23.79 16.04 1.46
N ASP A 560 23.64 17.09 2.26
CA ASP A 560 24.73 17.73 3.02
C ASP A 560 25.27 16.83 4.15
N ASP A 561 24.60 15.72 4.45
CA ASP A 561 25.08 14.73 5.40
C ASP A 561 26.12 13.77 4.77
N TYR A 562 26.16 13.72 3.43
CA TYR A 562 26.98 12.78 2.67
C TYR A 562 28.12 13.47 1.92
N HIS A 563 27.93 14.71 1.48
CA HIS A 563 28.88 15.44 0.64
C HIS A 563 29.16 16.84 1.21
N ASP A 564 30.44 17.14 1.46
CA ASP A 564 30.85 18.42 2.06
C ASP A 564 30.67 19.60 1.09
N ASP A 565 30.66 19.33 -0.22
CA ASP A 565 30.43 20.29 -1.30
C ASP A 565 28.95 20.38 -1.74
N ALA A 566 28.02 19.76 -1.00
CA ALA A 566 26.60 19.73 -1.35
C ALA A 566 25.99 21.13 -1.56
N GLN A 567 26.38 22.12 -0.75
CA GLN A 567 25.91 23.51 -0.92
C GLN A 567 26.38 24.11 -2.25
N ALA A 568 27.67 23.93 -2.60
CA ALA A 568 28.21 24.42 -3.87
C ALA A 568 27.52 23.74 -5.08
N ILE A 569 27.17 22.46 -4.94
CA ILE A 569 26.41 21.72 -5.94
C ILE A 569 24.97 22.26 -6.09
N ARG A 570 24.29 22.61 -4.99
CA ARG A 570 22.94 23.22 -5.03
C ARG A 570 22.93 24.61 -5.68
N GLU A 571 24.00 25.38 -5.50
CA GLU A 571 24.14 26.74 -6.05
C GLU A 571 24.64 26.75 -7.51
N ASN A 572 25.03 25.58 -8.04
CA ASN A 572 25.51 25.44 -9.41
C ASN A 572 24.37 25.72 -10.42
N LEU A 573 24.58 26.66 -11.33
CA LEU A 573 23.59 27.05 -12.36
C LEU A 573 23.21 25.92 -13.33
N ARG A 574 24.01 24.84 -13.39
CA ARG A 574 23.76 23.64 -14.19
C ARG A 574 22.98 22.57 -13.42
N ALA A 575 22.81 22.73 -12.11
CA ALA A 575 22.14 21.77 -11.25
C ALA A 575 20.65 22.11 -11.14
N GLU A 576 19.80 21.13 -11.45
CA GLU A 576 18.36 21.21 -11.21
C GLU A 576 17.93 20.02 -10.36
N ILE A 577 17.26 20.26 -9.24
CA ILE A 577 16.69 19.19 -8.41
C ILE A 577 15.17 19.37 -8.40
N VAL A 578 14.46 18.33 -8.81
CA VAL A 578 13.01 18.32 -8.98
C VAL A 578 12.41 17.27 -8.06
N ILE A 579 11.49 17.69 -7.20
CA ILE A 579 10.74 16.76 -6.36
C ILE A 579 9.47 16.32 -7.09
N ASP A 580 9.53 15.14 -7.68
CA ASP A 580 8.50 14.57 -8.55
C ASP A 580 8.70 13.05 -8.67
N ASP A 581 7.69 12.36 -9.20
CA ASP A 581 7.83 10.95 -9.57
C ASP A 581 8.63 10.87 -10.88
N GLY A 582 9.64 10.00 -10.96
CA GLY A 582 10.50 9.87 -12.14
C GLY A 582 9.73 9.57 -13.44
N ARG A 583 8.68 8.74 -13.37
CA ARG A 583 7.81 8.44 -14.51
C ARG A 583 6.96 9.65 -14.87
N ARG A 584 6.41 10.36 -13.88
CA ARG A 584 5.64 11.58 -14.11
C ARG A 584 6.50 12.68 -14.76
N PHE A 585 7.72 12.87 -14.26
CA PHE A 585 8.66 13.85 -14.81
C PHE A 585 8.96 13.58 -16.28
N LEU A 586 9.34 12.34 -16.64
CA LEU A 586 9.59 11.97 -18.02
C LEU A 586 8.36 12.14 -18.92
N ALA A 587 7.16 11.92 -18.39
CA ALA A 587 5.92 12.12 -19.14
C ALA A 587 5.64 13.59 -19.45
N ARG A 588 5.99 14.53 -18.56
CA ARG A 588 5.68 15.96 -18.74
C ARG A 588 6.82 16.79 -19.34
N THR A 589 8.08 16.39 -19.18
CA THR A 589 9.22 17.18 -19.65
C THR A 589 9.38 17.06 -21.17
N ASP A 590 9.67 18.15 -21.86
CA ASP A 590 10.02 18.11 -23.29
C ASP A 590 11.53 18.11 -23.53
N HIS A 591 12.32 18.11 -22.45
CA HIS A 591 13.77 17.99 -22.55
C HIS A 591 14.17 16.58 -22.99
N ARG A 592 15.18 16.54 -23.86
CA ARG A 592 15.90 15.33 -24.23
C ARG A 592 17.24 15.26 -23.50
N PHE A 593 17.67 14.07 -23.18
CA PHE A 593 18.88 13.81 -22.41
C PHE A 593 19.83 12.89 -23.18
N ASP A 594 21.12 13.19 -23.15
CA ASP A 594 22.14 12.30 -23.71
C ASP A 594 22.35 11.09 -22.79
N VAL A 595 22.18 11.30 -21.48
CA VAL A 595 22.19 10.22 -20.49
C VAL A 595 20.99 10.34 -19.55
N ILE A 596 20.27 9.24 -19.37
CA ILE A 596 19.29 9.07 -18.30
C ILE A 596 19.81 7.93 -17.42
N THR A 597 20.25 8.22 -16.20
CA THR A 597 20.66 7.21 -15.23
C THR A 597 19.61 7.04 -14.15
N LEU A 598 19.42 5.83 -13.63
CA LEU A 598 18.56 5.61 -12.49
C LEU A 598 19.02 4.54 -11.51
N ASP A 599 18.71 4.77 -10.23
CA ASP A 599 19.03 3.91 -9.08
C ASP A 599 17.77 3.62 -8.23
N PRO A 600 16.82 2.81 -8.72
CA PRO A 600 15.60 2.54 -7.97
C PRO A 600 15.91 1.93 -6.60
N PRO A 601 15.26 2.38 -5.52
CA PRO A 601 15.53 1.90 -4.18
C PRO A 601 15.27 0.39 -4.07
N PRO A 602 16.16 -0.36 -3.37
CA PRO A 602 15.99 -1.80 -3.17
C PRO A 602 14.90 -2.11 -2.13
N PRO A 603 14.36 -3.34 -2.12
CA PRO A 603 14.55 -4.40 -3.12
C PRO A 603 13.77 -4.12 -4.42
N VAL A 604 14.10 -4.86 -5.49
CA VAL A 604 13.47 -4.73 -6.83
C VAL A 604 11.95 -4.97 -6.79
N GLU A 605 11.50 -5.76 -5.81
CA GLU A 605 10.10 -6.08 -5.54
C GLU A 605 9.32 -4.98 -4.79
N THR A 606 9.97 -3.87 -4.43
CA THR A 606 9.34 -2.76 -3.72
C THR A 606 8.20 -2.17 -4.54
N ALA A 607 7.00 -2.19 -3.98
CA ALA A 607 5.77 -1.76 -4.66
C ALA A 607 5.77 -0.29 -5.12
N GLY A 608 6.73 0.52 -4.68
CA GLY A 608 6.87 1.93 -5.07
C GLY A 608 7.91 2.22 -6.15
N SER A 609 8.92 1.37 -6.33
CA SER A 609 9.98 1.55 -7.33
C SER A 609 9.97 0.48 -8.41
N SER A 610 9.22 -0.60 -8.19
CA SER A 610 9.00 -1.73 -9.11
C SER A 610 8.63 -1.31 -10.53
N LEU A 611 7.84 -0.26 -10.67
CA LEU A 611 7.36 0.28 -11.93
C LEU A 611 8.47 0.91 -12.79
N LEU A 612 9.64 1.20 -12.22
CA LEU A 612 10.82 1.66 -12.96
C LEU A 612 11.52 0.52 -13.72
N TYR A 613 11.10 -0.73 -13.51
CA TYR A 613 11.60 -1.89 -14.24
C TYR A 613 10.65 -2.37 -15.34
N ALA A 614 9.50 -1.71 -15.52
CA ALA A 614 8.50 -2.08 -16.51
C ALA A 614 8.86 -1.59 -17.92
N ARG A 615 8.45 -2.35 -18.95
CA ARG A 615 8.60 -1.97 -20.36
C ARG A 615 8.06 -0.56 -20.66
N GLU A 616 6.93 -0.19 -20.06
CA GLU A 616 6.32 1.13 -20.25
C GLU A 616 7.18 2.27 -19.68
N PHE A 617 7.98 2.01 -18.64
CA PHE A 617 8.97 2.97 -18.16
C PHE A 617 10.14 3.12 -19.15
N TYR A 618 10.69 2.00 -19.66
CA TYR A 618 11.77 2.06 -20.65
C TYR A 618 11.34 2.78 -21.93
N THR A 619 10.12 2.53 -22.41
CA THR A 619 9.52 3.24 -23.55
C THR A 619 9.41 4.74 -23.29
N LEU A 620 9.09 5.12 -22.05
CA LEU A 620 9.00 6.51 -21.65
C LEU A 620 10.38 7.18 -21.58
N ALA A 621 11.40 6.48 -21.09
CA ALA A 621 12.78 6.95 -21.07
C ALA A 621 13.33 7.10 -22.51
N GLN A 622 13.07 6.11 -23.37
CA GLN A 622 13.40 6.12 -24.79
C GLN A 622 12.86 7.38 -25.49
N ALA A 623 11.60 7.76 -25.22
CA ALA A 623 10.99 8.95 -25.82
C ALA A 623 11.68 10.27 -25.45
N ARG A 624 12.42 10.29 -24.33
CA ARG A 624 13.16 11.46 -23.80
C ARG A 624 14.68 11.35 -23.99
N LEU A 625 15.17 10.37 -24.72
CA LEU A 625 16.57 10.34 -25.14
C LEU A 625 16.82 11.30 -26.32
N ALA A 626 18.03 11.87 -26.33
CA ALA A 626 18.61 12.47 -27.51
C ALA A 626 19.11 11.37 -28.49
N PRO A 627 19.29 11.68 -29.79
CA PRO A 627 19.98 10.77 -30.71
C PRO A 627 21.36 10.37 -30.17
N GLY A 628 21.75 9.10 -30.30
CA GLY A 628 22.96 8.56 -29.67
C GLY A 628 22.93 8.45 -28.14
N GLY A 629 21.84 8.82 -27.47
CA GLY A 629 21.74 8.82 -26.02
C GLY A 629 21.68 7.42 -25.39
N ILE A 630 22.01 7.34 -24.10
CA ILE A 630 22.10 6.10 -23.33
C ILE A 630 21.22 6.19 -22.07
N VAL A 631 20.37 5.18 -21.85
CA VAL A 631 19.79 4.91 -20.53
C VAL A 631 20.73 4.00 -19.76
N HIS A 632 21.06 4.37 -18.54
CA HIS A 632 21.81 3.54 -17.59
C HIS A 632 20.92 3.15 -16.41
N GLN A 633 20.76 1.85 -16.18
CA GLN A 633 19.99 1.29 -15.07
C GLN A 633 20.92 0.50 -14.14
N TRP A 634 20.93 0.87 -12.85
CA TRP A 634 21.51 -0.01 -11.83
C TRP A 634 20.54 -1.12 -11.46
N PHE A 635 21.04 -2.34 -11.36
CA PHE A 635 20.27 -3.50 -10.95
C PHE A 635 21.03 -4.30 -9.88
N PRO A 636 20.51 -4.49 -8.66
CA PRO A 636 21.25 -5.08 -7.55
C PRO A 636 21.35 -6.62 -7.61
N ASP A 637 21.78 -7.18 -8.75
CA ASP A 637 21.96 -8.61 -8.95
C ASP A 637 22.92 -9.26 -7.93
N GLY A 638 22.71 -10.54 -7.63
CA GLY A 638 23.51 -11.27 -6.63
C GLY A 638 23.14 -10.97 -5.17
N ILE A 639 22.33 -9.96 -4.88
CA ILE A 639 21.77 -9.70 -3.54
C ILE A 639 20.42 -10.39 -3.38
N ARG A 640 20.40 -11.72 -3.26
CA ARG A 640 19.15 -12.53 -3.10
C ARG A 640 18.12 -12.28 -4.23
N VAL A 641 18.60 -11.93 -5.43
CA VAL A 641 17.77 -11.75 -6.63
C VAL A 641 17.61 -13.10 -7.33
N GLU A 642 16.38 -13.44 -7.69
CA GLU A 642 16.10 -14.69 -8.42
C GLU A 642 16.48 -14.54 -9.90
N PRO A 643 17.04 -15.60 -10.54
CA PRO A 643 17.37 -15.55 -11.97
C PRO A 643 16.20 -15.10 -12.85
N ALA A 644 15.00 -15.62 -12.61
CA ALA A 644 13.79 -15.24 -13.34
C ALA A 644 13.44 -13.75 -13.21
N LEU A 645 13.75 -13.11 -12.07
CA LEU A 645 13.54 -11.68 -11.87
C LEU A 645 14.55 -10.86 -12.70
N ARG A 646 15.82 -11.26 -12.70
CA ARG A 646 16.84 -10.66 -13.58
C ARG A 646 16.44 -10.78 -15.04
N GLU A 647 16.05 -11.97 -15.49
CA GLU A 647 15.57 -12.21 -16.85
C GLU A 647 14.40 -11.30 -17.21
N ALA A 648 13.42 -11.14 -16.30
CA ALA A 648 12.26 -10.29 -16.52
C ALA A 648 12.64 -8.81 -16.71
N VAL A 649 13.57 -8.30 -15.91
CA VAL A 649 14.07 -6.92 -16.03
C VAL A 649 14.78 -6.71 -17.37
N LEU A 650 15.69 -7.62 -17.74
CA LEU A 650 16.46 -7.52 -18.98
C LEU A 650 15.57 -7.60 -20.22
N ARG A 651 14.59 -8.52 -20.25
CA ARG A 651 13.63 -8.64 -21.36
C ARG A 651 12.76 -7.40 -21.52
N SER A 652 12.33 -6.83 -20.39
CA SER A 652 11.53 -5.59 -20.41
C SER A 652 12.32 -4.42 -20.99
N ALA A 653 13.63 -4.40 -20.75
CA ALA A 653 14.54 -3.41 -21.34
C ALA A 653 14.80 -3.67 -22.83
N GLU A 654 15.08 -4.92 -23.21
CA GLU A 654 15.27 -5.35 -24.61
C GLU A 654 14.04 -5.05 -25.48
N ALA A 655 12.83 -5.20 -24.93
CA ALA A 655 11.59 -4.87 -25.63
C ALA A 655 11.47 -3.38 -26.01
N ALA A 656 12.19 -2.49 -25.34
CA ALA A 656 12.20 -1.05 -25.62
C ALA A 656 13.47 -0.57 -26.35
N PHE A 657 14.58 -1.29 -26.20
CA PHE A 657 15.89 -0.90 -26.72
C PHE A 657 16.55 -2.03 -27.50
N PRO A 658 16.92 -1.79 -28.78
CA PRO A 658 17.56 -2.80 -29.62
C PRO A 658 19.02 -3.09 -29.24
N HIS A 659 19.69 -2.19 -28.50
CA HIS A 659 21.08 -2.33 -28.12
C HIS A 659 21.24 -2.27 -26.60
N MET A 660 21.89 -3.30 -26.05
CA MET A 660 22.12 -3.46 -24.62
C MET A 660 23.58 -3.88 -24.37
N ARG A 661 24.22 -3.27 -23.36
CA ARG A 661 25.49 -3.74 -22.80
C ARG A 661 25.37 -3.84 -21.29
N ILE A 662 25.96 -4.87 -20.69
CA ILE A 662 25.82 -5.12 -19.24
C ILE A 662 27.21 -5.24 -18.63
N TYR A 663 27.44 -4.58 -17.50
CA TYR A 663 28.69 -4.64 -16.77
C TYR A 663 28.45 -5.10 -15.33
N GLN A 664 29.26 -6.03 -14.86
CA GLN A 664 29.26 -6.41 -13.46
C GLN A 664 29.89 -5.29 -12.61
N SER A 665 29.21 -4.94 -11.54
CA SER A 665 29.72 -4.06 -10.49
C SER A 665 31.06 -4.54 -9.93
N HIS A 666 31.95 -3.60 -9.60
CA HIS A 666 33.27 -3.98 -9.10
C HIS A 666 33.29 -4.61 -7.70
N HIS A 667 32.26 -4.34 -6.90
CA HIS A 667 32.06 -4.93 -5.56
C HIS A 667 31.55 -6.37 -5.61
N GLY A 668 31.35 -6.94 -6.80
CA GLY A 668 30.92 -8.33 -6.99
C GLY A 668 29.42 -8.57 -6.84
N TYR A 669 28.63 -7.52 -6.61
CA TYR A 669 27.17 -7.55 -6.63
C TYR A 669 26.63 -6.37 -7.42
N GLY A 670 25.57 -6.59 -8.20
CA GLY A 670 24.93 -5.60 -9.03
C GLY A 670 25.44 -5.54 -10.47
N LEU A 671 24.60 -5.00 -11.36
CA LEU A 671 24.81 -4.83 -12.78
C LEU A 671 24.58 -3.37 -13.17
N HIS A 672 25.43 -2.85 -14.05
CA HIS A 672 25.20 -1.63 -14.81
C HIS A 672 24.66 -2.03 -16.18
N ILE A 673 23.42 -1.65 -16.48
CA ILE A 673 22.77 -1.98 -17.76
C ILE A 673 22.72 -0.70 -18.59
N LEU A 674 23.37 -0.69 -19.75
CA LEU A 674 23.33 0.39 -20.72
C LEU A 674 22.38 0.01 -21.86
N LEU A 675 21.50 0.94 -22.22
CA LEU A 675 20.45 0.77 -23.22
C LEU A 675 20.49 1.93 -24.21
N SER A 676 20.42 1.65 -25.50
CA SER A 676 20.36 2.70 -26.53
C SER A 676 19.58 2.26 -27.78
N MET A 677 19.17 3.24 -28.56
CA MET A 677 18.58 3.05 -29.90
C MET A 677 19.63 2.82 -30.97
N GLU A 678 20.88 3.15 -30.69
CA GLU A 678 22.02 3.00 -31.59
C GLU A 678 23.05 2.06 -30.94
N PRO A 679 23.93 1.39 -31.72
CA PRO A 679 24.99 0.57 -31.16
C PRO A 679 25.88 1.35 -30.20
N ILE A 680 26.09 0.83 -28.99
CA ILE A 680 26.92 1.49 -27.97
C ILE A 680 28.38 1.11 -28.22
N ALA A 681 29.16 2.01 -28.84
CA ALA A 681 30.58 1.79 -29.07
C ALA A 681 31.37 2.14 -27.80
N VAL A 682 31.85 1.13 -27.08
CA VAL A 682 32.60 1.39 -25.85
C VAL A 682 34.10 1.45 -26.16
N PRO A 683 34.75 2.59 -25.89
CA PRO A 683 36.16 2.77 -26.18
C PRO A 683 37.04 1.92 -25.27
N ASN A 684 38.31 1.70 -25.66
CA ASN A 684 39.33 1.26 -24.72
C ASN A 684 39.54 2.31 -23.62
N ALA A 685 40.21 1.93 -22.52
CA ALA A 685 40.38 2.82 -21.37
C ALA A 685 41.00 4.18 -21.73
N SER A 686 41.95 4.22 -22.67
CA SER A 686 42.58 5.48 -23.11
C SER A 686 41.59 6.41 -23.81
N ARG A 687 40.77 5.91 -24.74
CA ARG A 687 39.75 6.72 -25.42
C ARG A 687 38.59 7.08 -24.47
N PHE A 688 38.25 6.21 -23.52
CA PHE A 688 37.28 6.53 -22.46
C PHE A 688 37.74 7.71 -21.60
N ILE A 689 39.03 7.73 -21.22
CA ILE A 689 39.64 8.86 -20.51
C ILE A 689 39.66 10.13 -21.36
N GLN A 690 39.96 10.02 -22.66
CA GLN A 690 39.94 11.18 -23.58
C GLN A 690 38.55 11.82 -23.68
N ASN A 691 37.49 11.02 -23.55
CA ASN A 691 36.11 11.52 -23.54
C ASN A 691 35.77 12.26 -22.24
N MET A 692 36.52 12.05 -21.15
CA MET A 692 36.26 12.65 -19.84
C MET A 692 36.90 14.03 -19.69
N PRO A 693 36.13 15.05 -19.24
CA PRO A 693 36.71 16.27 -18.72
C PRO A 693 37.64 15.99 -17.53
N PRO A 694 38.67 16.83 -17.28
CA PRO A 694 39.58 16.65 -16.15
C PRO A 694 38.88 16.58 -14.79
N GLU A 695 37.82 17.39 -14.60
CA GLU A 695 36.99 17.38 -13.39
C GLU A 695 36.24 16.05 -13.22
N ALA A 696 35.72 15.48 -14.31
CA ALA A 696 35.05 14.18 -14.29
C ALA A 696 36.00 13.03 -14.00
N LEU A 697 37.21 13.06 -14.55
CA LEU A 697 38.24 12.07 -14.23
C LEU A 697 38.67 12.16 -12.76
N ALA A 698 38.84 13.39 -12.24
CA ALA A 698 39.15 13.61 -10.84
C ALA A 698 38.02 13.13 -9.92
N ASP A 699 36.76 13.37 -10.26
CA ASP A 699 35.60 12.89 -9.51
C ASP A 699 35.57 11.35 -9.48
N LEU A 700 35.72 10.67 -10.62
CA LEU A 700 35.75 9.20 -10.68
C LEU A 700 36.84 8.60 -9.79
N MET A 701 38.03 9.22 -9.80
CA MET A 701 39.21 8.74 -9.08
C MET A 701 39.26 9.18 -7.61
N GLU A 702 38.39 10.09 -7.17
CA GLU A 702 38.34 10.63 -5.80
C GLU A 702 38.34 9.54 -4.72
N TRP A 703 37.62 8.44 -4.99
CA TRP A 703 37.42 7.33 -4.06
C TRP A 703 38.10 6.03 -4.54
N ALA A 704 38.98 6.12 -5.54
CA ALA A 704 39.78 4.99 -5.95
C ALA A 704 40.84 4.65 -4.88
N PRO A 705 41.28 3.39 -4.77
CA PRO A 705 42.38 3.03 -3.88
C PRO A 705 43.62 3.90 -4.13
N VAL A 706 44.31 4.30 -3.07
CA VAL A 706 45.52 5.15 -3.16
C VAL A 706 46.56 4.51 -4.09
N GLY A 707 47.08 5.28 -5.04
CA GLY A 707 48.05 4.81 -6.03
C GLY A 707 47.43 4.17 -7.29
N SER A 708 46.10 4.12 -7.39
CA SER A 708 45.42 3.63 -8.60
C SER A 708 45.73 4.52 -9.81
N ARG A 709 46.17 3.90 -10.90
CA ARG A 709 46.31 4.58 -12.20
C ARG A 709 44.93 4.63 -12.86
N PRO A 710 44.47 5.79 -13.37
CA PRO A 710 43.13 5.92 -13.93
C PRO A 710 42.83 4.93 -15.05
N GLU A 711 43.78 4.74 -15.97
CA GLU A 711 43.63 3.80 -17.10
C GLU A 711 43.40 2.37 -16.62
N LYS A 712 44.23 1.90 -15.69
CA LYS A 712 44.10 0.56 -15.10
C LYS A 712 42.80 0.41 -14.29
N PHE A 713 42.41 1.44 -13.54
CA PHE A 713 41.17 1.42 -12.77
C PHE A 713 39.95 1.32 -13.69
N ILE A 714 39.90 2.12 -14.76
CA ILE A 714 38.81 2.09 -15.75
C ILE A 714 38.79 0.75 -16.49
N GLU A 715 39.94 0.22 -16.89
CA GLU A 715 40.03 -1.07 -17.55
C GLU A 715 39.54 -2.22 -16.65
N GLU A 716 40.02 -2.32 -15.41
CA GLU A 716 39.74 -3.48 -14.55
C GLU A 716 38.43 -3.37 -13.76
N GLN A 717 38.02 -2.16 -13.38
CA GLN A 717 36.89 -1.93 -12.48
C GLN A 717 35.64 -1.43 -13.21
N VAL A 718 35.76 -1.02 -14.48
CA VAL A 718 34.64 -0.49 -15.26
C VAL A 718 34.45 -1.29 -16.54
N LEU A 719 35.37 -1.19 -17.51
CA LEU A 719 35.17 -1.68 -18.87
C LEU A 719 35.40 -3.19 -19.03
N GLY A 720 36.36 -3.76 -18.32
CA GLY A 720 36.73 -5.18 -18.38
C GLY A 720 35.77 -6.13 -17.67
N ARG A 721 34.68 -5.60 -17.11
CA ARG A 721 33.64 -6.36 -16.39
C ARG A 721 32.36 -6.55 -17.22
N GLU A 722 32.47 -6.40 -18.54
CA GLU A 722 31.34 -6.63 -19.43
C GLU A 722 30.88 -8.10 -19.39
N LEU A 723 29.57 -8.29 -19.39
CA LEU A 723 28.89 -9.58 -19.43
C LEU A 723 28.07 -9.67 -20.71
N GLU A 724 28.00 -10.86 -21.29
CA GLU A 724 27.14 -11.14 -22.45
C GLU A 724 25.65 -11.18 -22.00
N PRO A 725 24.80 -10.29 -22.54
CA PRO A 725 23.37 -10.27 -22.18
C PRO A 725 22.66 -11.60 -22.41
N GLU A 726 23.03 -12.33 -23.47
CA GLU A 726 22.43 -13.62 -23.82
C GLU A 726 22.62 -14.67 -22.73
N LYS A 727 23.76 -14.63 -22.01
CA LYS A 727 24.03 -15.53 -20.87
C LYS A 727 23.19 -15.20 -19.64
N LEU A 728 22.69 -13.97 -19.53
CA LEU A 728 21.93 -13.48 -18.37
C LEU A 728 20.41 -13.56 -18.57
N MET A 729 19.93 -13.52 -19.83
CA MET A 729 18.50 -13.49 -20.18
C MET A 729 17.83 -14.87 -20.29
N GLY A 730 18.59 -15.97 -20.30
CA GLY A 730 18.03 -17.32 -20.37
C GLY A 730 17.37 -17.65 -21.73
N PRO A 731 16.43 -18.61 -21.79
CA PRO A 731 15.84 -19.11 -23.05
C PRO A 731 14.97 -18.06 -23.76
N PRO A 732 14.77 -18.08 -25.08
CA PRO A 732 14.13 -17.00 -25.85
C PRO A 732 12.73 -16.57 -25.39
N ILE A 733 11.98 -17.45 -24.72
CA ILE A 733 10.68 -17.15 -24.12
C ILE A 733 10.87 -17.08 -22.61
N GLY A 734 10.55 -15.93 -22.01
CA GLY A 734 10.73 -15.70 -20.57
C GLY A 734 9.75 -14.67 -20.02
N PRO A 735 9.79 -14.44 -18.69
CA PRO A 735 8.95 -13.44 -18.04
C PRO A 735 9.30 -12.02 -18.50
N GLU A 736 8.32 -11.11 -18.44
CA GLU A 736 8.49 -9.68 -18.66
C GLU A 736 7.77 -8.90 -17.55
N ILE A 737 8.22 -7.68 -17.29
CA ILE A 737 7.60 -6.73 -16.38
C ILE A 737 6.87 -5.68 -17.22
N SER A 738 5.57 -5.54 -16.98
CA SER A 738 4.76 -4.46 -17.54
C SER A 738 3.92 -3.81 -16.45
N ASP A 739 3.36 -2.64 -16.74
CA ASP A 739 2.42 -1.97 -15.85
C ASP A 739 1.22 -2.86 -15.48
N ASP A 740 0.76 -3.73 -16.39
CA ASP A 740 -0.34 -4.67 -16.14
C ASP A 740 0.11 -5.96 -15.44
N ARG A 741 1.33 -6.43 -15.75
CA ARG A 741 1.92 -7.65 -15.19
C ARG A 741 3.22 -7.31 -14.44
N PRO A 742 3.12 -6.82 -13.20
CA PRO A 742 4.28 -6.50 -12.37
C PRO A 742 4.91 -7.77 -11.78
N PHE A 743 5.64 -8.52 -12.63
CA PHE A 743 6.26 -9.80 -12.28
C PHE A 743 7.18 -9.70 -11.04
N ASN A 744 7.83 -8.56 -10.83
CA ASN A 744 8.67 -8.32 -9.65
C ASN A 744 7.88 -8.16 -8.34
N GLU A 745 6.62 -7.73 -8.36
CA GLU A 745 5.84 -7.51 -7.14
C GLU A 745 5.09 -8.75 -6.67
N TYR A 746 4.56 -9.54 -7.62
CA TYR A 746 3.69 -10.69 -7.35
C TYR A 746 4.40 -11.97 -7.79
N PHE A 747 4.70 -12.84 -6.82
CA PHE A 747 5.70 -13.89 -6.92
C PHE A 747 5.52 -15.06 -5.94
N ILE A 748 4.57 -14.98 -5.00
CA ILE A 748 4.43 -16.03 -3.98
C ILE A 748 4.15 -17.38 -4.64
N LEU A 749 3.33 -17.46 -5.69
CA LEU A 749 3.02 -18.74 -6.30
C LEU A 749 4.22 -19.33 -7.02
N ARG A 750 4.94 -18.53 -7.81
CA ARG A 750 6.15 -19.04 -8.48
C ARG A 750 7.20 -19.48 -7.48
N ARG A 751 7.39 -18.78 -6.35
CA ARG A 751 8.37 -19.17 -5.33
C ARG A 751 7.96 -20.46 -4.61
N LEU A 752 6.67 -20.62 -4.32
CA LEU A 752 6.13 -21.86 -3.74
C LEU A 752 6.18 -23.04 -4.72
N GLY A 753 6.00 -22.79 -6.01
CA GLY A 753 6.10 -23.79 -7.07
C GLY A 753 7.54 -24.21 -7.37
N ALA A 754 8.48 -23.25 -7.40
CA ALA A 754 9.90 -23.49 -7.63
C ALA A 754 10.55 -24.29 -6.49
N GLY A 755 10.09 -24.12 -5.24
CA GLY A 755 10.53 -24.94 -4.10
C GLY A 755 10.14 -26.43 -4.17
N ARG A 756 9.38 -26.86 -5.19
CA ARG A 756 9.12 -28.28 -5.49
C ARG A 756 9.95 -28.82 -6.66
N ALA A 757 10.77 -27.99 -7.30
CA ALA A 757 11.48 -28.30 -8.53
C ALA A 757 13.01 -28.37 -8.37
N GLU A 758 13.52 -28.55 -7.16
CA GLU A 758 14.91 -28.96 -6.92
C GLU A 758 14.94 -30.34 -6.25
N PRO A 759 15.40 -31.41 -6.94
CA PRO A 759 15.88 -32.63 -6.29
C PRO A 759 17.26 -32.44 -5.64
#